data_AF-A0A1V4AGX4-F1
#
_entry.id   AF-A0A1V4AGX4-F1
#
_cell.length_a   1.000
_cell.length_b   1.000
_cell.length_c   1.000
_cell.angle_alpha   90.00
_cell.angle_beta   90.00
_cell.angle_gamma   90.00
#
_symmetry.space_group_name_H-M   'P 1'
#
loop_
_entity.id
_entity.type
_entity.pdbx_description
1 polymer ?
#
loop_
_entity_poly.entity_id
_entity_poly.type
_entity_poly.pdbx_seq_one_letter_code
_entity_poly.pdbx_strand_id
1 'polypeptide(L)'
;MKRVTVICTVGMSAAFWLDKNLSAEKKEQEAKRLCDASEKGVRELIGGSASPKTELLMKILDSSSLSGEEKKALDKRDFRFPSAEVQTLYRWLRRILERDGEAAFERLHVLLLPSETAVSKLTALCVRVFLERLVRLCFKGRIKKLVCEEGKKGEKGGIRPVAIDVRDKESFNQSVVDLYREFDECLEKKENGEEVVICSTGGYKAISAFAAAYAQLHGLPCLYTFEDSPEAYELMSMPLGYAYAALDEEINMLRALDRNPEMMQAPSLPQWVRDSGKMAGALIKSYDAMRKRPFGTGQALFERLRRCGGEGRKWAEYLENLLVCKWEHLWLGDQIPETVEHSRRHSKRLMEFTVNLFRCAEEPLKKAGFDDEHPEMLALLIASIYLHDIGHTALTYAGASERGCDKDFPLGLFPSAVREMHHLLTASLLREEPDRYFRPGGAPGRPLDENGEKQAFLARYVPLVAEYHRHYTKLCCADGTAQANEVVEPVGETLCPDDFKQTLEPLEERLDKILRVEDFRHVRTGETRDAIIQRFLRLTALMRIIDACDVQADRTVSQEYMEARHRRTENEANFVGRQLEGYADALPKGLKVNVQKLTQEKSDVDRMKYLCKEIYKGVFRTLGGMKKTEGWLAVQRDPQSLRRFLALSLANRYAFKREQALHFDKHRQVGFVLPVWDSGDCVRIDIYGLDGNAENGTLPEIEKDIRKEYRSVEKLLKDVLRFKAHVVERTGS
;
A
#
# COMPACT_ATOMS: atom_id res chain seq x y z
N MET A 1 2.42 -20.72 -13.73
CA MET A 1 2.21 -21.91 -12.87
C MET A 1 2.46 -21.50 -11.42
N LYS A 2 1.68 -22.00 -10.47
CA LYS A 2 1.76 -21.59 -9.06
C LYS A 2 2.72 -22.47 -8.26
N ARG A 3 3.42 -21.88 -7.29
CA ARG A 3 4.11 -22.61 -6.21
C ARG A 3 3.32 -22.37 -4.93
N VAL A 4 2.84 -23.43 -4.30
CA VAL A 4 1.99 -23.32 -3.12
C VAL A 4 2.47 -24.29 -2.05
N THR A 5 2.64 -23.78 -0.82
CA THR A 5 2.81 -24.56 0.39
C THR A 5 1.52 -24.54 1.20
N VAL A 6 0.93 -25.71 1.46
CA VAL A 6 -0.24 -25.87 2.33
C VAL A 6 0.20 -26.48 3.65
N ILE A 7 -0.01 -25.76 4.74
CA ILE A 7 0.31 -26.22 6.10
C ILE A 7 -0.97 -26.75 6.74
N CYS A 8 -0.98 -28.04 7.11
CA CYS A 8 -2.14 -28.69 7.68
C CYS A 8 -1.89 -29.05 9.14
N THR A 9 -2.76 -28.58 10.04
CA THR A 9 -2.88 -29.16 11.37
C THR A 9 -3.51 -30.56 11.25
N VAL A 10 -2.86 -31.58 11.81
CA VAL A 10 -3.32 -32.96 11.64
C VAL A 10 -4.11 -33.42 12.85
N GLY A 11 -5.29 -33.97 12.60
CA GLY A 11 -6.16 -34.53 13.64
C GLY A 11 -5.82 -35.96 14.06
N MET A 12 -6.84 -36.61 14.60
CA MET A 12 -6.81 -38.01 15.07
C MET A 12 -7.74 -38.89 14.23
N SER A 13 -7.98 -38.53 12.96
CA SER A 13 -8.99 -39.18 12.11
C SER A 13 -8.77 -40.69 11.95
N ALA A 14 -7.52 -41.16 12.00
CA ALA A 14 -7.21 -42.59 11.97
C ALA A 14 -7.83 -43.38 13.13
N ALA A 15 -8.10 -42.75 14.29
CA ALA A 15 -8.73 -43.40 15.44
C ALA A 15 -10.13 -43.95 15.16
N PHE A 16 -10.84 -43.37 14.17
CA PHE A 16 -12.17 -43.82 13.75
C PHE A 16 -12.14 -45.10 12.93
N TRP A 17 -10.99 -45.38 12.29
CA TRP A 17 -10.78 -46.56 11.45
C TRP A 17 -10.18 -47.73 12.23
N LEU A 18 -9.57 -47.46 13.39
CA LEU A 18 -9.18 -48.47 14.35
C LEU A 18 -10.41 -49.08 15.04
N ASP A 19 -10.29 -50.33 15.49
CA ASP A 19 -11.37 -51.03 16.19
C ASP A 19 -11.89 -50.18 17.37
N LYS A 20 -13.21 -49.92 17.35
CA LYS A 20 -13.92 -49.10 18.34
C LYS A 20 -13.85 -49.70 19.74
N ASN A 21 -13.63 -51.01 19.86
CA ASN A 21 -13.54 -51.73 21.12
C ASN A 21 -12.16 -51.63 21.79
N LEU A 22 -11.14 -51.09 21.11
CA LEU A 22 -9.82 -50.89 21.68
C LEU A 22 -9.81 -49.70 22.66
N SER A 23 -9.12 -49.87 23.79
CA SER A 23 -8.79 -48.76 24.69
C SER A 23 -7.86 -47.76 24.01
N ALA A 24 -7.79 -46.52 24.51
CA ALA A 24 -6.91 -45.48 23.95
C ALA A 24 -5.44 -45.94 23.85
N GLU A 25 -4.92 -46.61 24.88
CA GLU A 25 -3.56 -47.15 24.89
C GLU A 25 -3.34 -48.23 23.83
N LYS A 26 -4.30 -49.13 23.65
CA LYS A 26 -4.24 -50.16 22.60
C LYS A 26 -4.36 -49.55 21.20
N LYS A 27 -5.13 -48.48 21.03
CA LYS A 27 -5.20 -47.72 19.77
C LYS A 27 -3.86 -47.05 19.43
N GLU A 28 -3.15 -46.53 20.42
CA GLU A 28 -1.81 -45.97 20.22
C GLU A 28 -0.78 -47.04 19.81
N GLN A 29 -0.79 -48.21 20.48
CA GLN A 29 0.10 -49.33 20.13
C GLN A 29 -0.17 -49.85 18.71
N GLU A 30 -1.45 -50.02 18.36
CA GLU A 30 -1.85 -50.47 17.04
C GLU A 30 -1.54 -49.43 15.97
N ALA A 31 -1.79 -48.14 16.24
CA ALA A 31 -1.43 -47.07 15.33
C ALA A 31 0.08 -47.03 15.07
N LYS A 32 0.90 -47.28 16.09
CA LYS A 32 2.35 -47.37 15.95
C LYS A 32 2.75 -48.53 15.04
N ARG A 33 2.17 -49.72 15.24
CA ARG A 33 2.40 -50.88 14.36
C ARG A 33 2.07 -50.56 12.91
N LEU A 34 0.94 -49.89 12.66
CA LEU A 34 0.51 -49.53 11.31
C LEU A 34 1.40 -48.43 10.69
N CYS A 35 1.85 -47.45 11.48
CA CYS A 35 2.85 -46.47 11.05
C CYS A 35 4.15 -47.14 10.59
N ASP A 36 4.66 -48.09 11.39
CA ASP A 36 5.89 -48.83 11.07
C ASP A 36 5.75 -49.67 9.79
N ALA A 37 4.52 -50.11 9.46
CA ALA A 37 4.18 -50.79 8.21
C ALA A 37 3.96 -49.85 7.01
N SER A 38 4.05 -48.53 7.19
CA SER A 38 3.96 -47.50 6.13
C SER A 38 2.71 -47.67 5.23
N GLU A 39 2.85 -47.64 3.89
CA GLU A 39 1.74 -47.82 2.95
C GLU A 39 0.94 -49.12 3.18
N LYS A 40 1.60 -50.20 3.63
CA LYS A 40 0.91 -51.46 3.94
C LYS A 40 -0.01 -51.30 5.15
N GLY A 41 0.43 -50.54 6.15
CA GLY A 41 -0.39 -50.20 7.31
C GLY A 41 -1.61 -49.35 6.95
N VAL A 42 -1.47 -48.39 6.02
CA VAL A 42 -2.62 -47.61 5.52
C VAL A 42 -3.63 -48.50 4.80
N ARG A 43 -3.19 -49.46 3.98
CA ARG A 43 -4.08 -50.44 3.34
C ARG A 43 -4.80 -51.30 4.36
N GLU A 44 -4.09 -51.77 5.39
CA GLU A 44 -4.66 -52.59 6.47
C GLU A 44 -5.72 -51.82 7.27
N LEU A 45 -5.46 -50.55 7.58
CA LEU A 45 -6.39 -49.65 8.27
C LEU A 45 -7.72 -49.50 7.52
N ILE A 46 -7.68 -49.36 6.19
CA ILE A 46 -8.88 -49.16 5.36
C ILE A 46 -9.56 -50.49 5.01
N GLY A 47 -8.79 -51.56 4.82
CA GLY A 47 -9.27 -52.87 4.39
C GLY A 47 -10.05 -53.65 5.46
N GLY A 48 -10.03 -53.21 6.73
CA GLY A 48 -10.73 -53.87 7.84
C GLY A 48 -12.26 -53.77 7.81
N SER A 49 -12.87 -53.06 6.84
CA SER A 49 -14.32 -52.85 6.75
C SER A 49 -14.82 -53.10 5.32
N ALA A 50 -15.82 -53.97 5.14
CA ALA A 50 -16.46 -54.25 3.86
C ALA A 50 -17.67 -53.32 3.62
N SER A 51 -17.48 -52.25 2.84
CA SER A 51 -18.53 -51.33 2.42
C SER A 51 -18.22 -50.78 1.03
N PRO A 52 -19.21 -50.35 0.22
CA PRO A 52 -18.96 -49.76 -1.09
C PRO A 52 -18.01 -48.55 -1.04
N LYS A 53 -18.01 -47.82 0.09
CA LYS A 53 -17.12 -46.70 0.34
C LYS A 53 -15.67 -47.14 0.55
N THR A 54 -15.44 -48.18 1.36
CA THR A 54 -14.10 -48.72 1.59
C THR A 54 -13.55 -49.42 0.35
N GLU A 55 -14.39 -50.04 -0.47
CA GLU A 55 -13.99 -50.54 -1.79
C GLU A 55 -13.45 -49.43 -2.69
N LEU A 56 -14.13 -48.28 -2.79
CA LEU A 56 -13.64 -47.15 -3.57
C LEU A 56 -12.35 -46.56 -2.99
N LEU A 57 -12.21 -46.49 -1.66
CA LEU A 57 -10.97 -46.04 -1.01
C LEU A 57 -9.79 -47.00 -1.28
N MET A 58 -10.01 -48.31 -1.21
CA MET A 58 -9.01 -49.32 -1.59
C MET A 58 -8.66 -49.21 -3.07
N LYS A 59 -9.65 -48.95 -3.93
CA LYS A 59 -9.44 -48.75 -5.35
C LYS A 59 -8.54 -47.55 -5.65
N ILE A 60 -8.65 -46.44 -4.89
CA ILE A 60 -7.73 -45.29 -4.99
C ILE A 60 -6.28 -45.70 -4.66
N LEU A 61 -6.08 -46.61 -3.70
CA LEU A 61 -4.74 -47.06 -3.29
C LEU A 61 -4.09 -47.98 -4.32
N ASP A 62 -4.89 -48.85 -4.95
CA ASP A 62 -4.38 -49.96 -5.76
C ASP A 62 -4.49 -49.75 -7.28
N SER A 63 -5.37 -48.86 -7.74
CA SER A 63 -5.62 -48.66 -9.18
C SER A 63 -4.63 -47.70 -9.85
N SER A 64 -4.44 -47.88 -11.16
CA SER A 64 -3.69 -46.95 -12.02
C SER A 64 -4.56 -45.86 -12.66
N SER A 65 -5.89 -46.02 -12.63
CA SER A 65 -6.87 -45.06 -13.15
C SER A 65 -8.22 -45.21 -12.43
N LEU A 66 -9.07 -44.17 -12.52
CA LEU A 66 -10.46 -44.18 -12.05
C LEU A 66 -11.39 -43.87 -13.22
N SER A 67 -12.53 -44.54 -13.28
CA SER A 67 -13.59 -44.31 -14.26
C SER A 67 -14.25 -42.93 -14.06
N GLY A 68 -14.98 -42.46 -15.07
CA GLY A 68 -15.73 -41.20 -14.96
C GLY A 68 -16.81 -41.23 -13.86
N GLU A 69 -17.44 -42.39 -13.64
CA GLU A 69 -18.44 -42.58 -12.58
C GLU A 69 -17.80 -42.61 -11.19
N GLU A 70 -16.62 -43.21 -11.06
CA GLU A 70 -15.87 -43.24 -9.80
C GLU A 70 -15.40 -41.85 -9.41
N LYS A 71 -14.91 -41.06 -10.37
CA LYS A 71 -14.57 -39.65 -10.13
C LYS A 71 -15.79 -38.86 -9.64
N LYS A 72 -16.94 -39.01 -10.29
CA LYS A 72 -18.21 -38.41 -9.85
C LYS A 72 -18.64 -38.90 -8.46
N ALA A 73 -18.32 -40.14 -8.08
CA ALA A 73 -18.65 -40.68 -6.76
C ALA A 73 -17.85 -39.99 -5.64
N LEU A 74 -16.59 -39.60 -5.90
CA LEU A 74 -15.76 -38.83 -4.95
C LEU A 74 -16.35 -37.45 -4.65
N ASP A 75 -17.15 -36.91 -5.57
CA ASP A 75 -17.76 -35.58 -5.48
C ASP A 75 -19.10 -35.58 -4.75
N LYS A 76 -19.66 -36.76 -4.43
CA LYS A 76 -20.94 -36.84 -3.73
C LYS A 76 -20.80 -36.36 -2.29
N ARG A 77 -21.87 -35.72 -1.79
CA ARG A 77 -21.94 -35.11 -0.45
C ARG A 77 -21.71 -36.11 0.70
N ASP A 78 -22.10 -37.36 0.49
CA ASP A 78 -22.00 -38.48 1.42
C ASP A 78 -20.65 -39.21 1.38
N PHE A 79 -19.82 -38.97 0.36
CA PHE A 79 -18.48 -39.53 0.30
C PHE A 79 -17.53 -38.79 1.26
N ARG A 80 -16.93 -39.53 2.18
CA ARG A 80 -15.91 -39.03 3.12
C ARG A 80 -14.59 -39.72 2.85
N PHE A 81 -13.52 -38.92 2.79
CA PHE A 81 -12.17 -39.44 2.75
C PHE A 81 -11.74 -39.96 4.14
N PRO A 82 -10.61 -40.70 4.23
CA PRO A 82 -10.12 -41.25 5.49
C PRO A 82 -9.74 -40.19 6.53
N SER A 83 -9.51 -38.95 6.08
CA SER A 83 -9.24 -37.82 6.94
C SER A 83 -9.82 -36.52 6.36
N ALA A 84 -10.03 -35.54 7.25
CA ALA A 84 -10.55 -34.22 6.90
C ALA A 84 -9.57 -33.42 6.03
N GLU A 85 -8.26 -33.62 6.21
CA GLU A 85 -7.20 -32.97 5.44
C GLU A 85 -7.22 -33.45 3.98
N VAL A 86 -7.33 -34.77 3.73
CA VAL A 86 -7.49 -35.31 2.36
C VAL A 86 -8.74 -34.75 1.69
N GLN A 87 -9.86 -34.75 2.41
CA GLN A 87 -11.14 -34.26 1.92
C GLN A 87 -11.05 -32.78 1.50
N THR A 88 -10.41 -31.95 2.34
CA THR A 88 -10.25 -30.52 2.08
C THR A 88 -9.35 -30.25 0.89
N LEU A 89 -8.17 -30.88 0.87
CA LEU A 89 -7.19 -30.69 -0.20
C LEU A 89 -7.73 -31.16 -1.56
N TYR A 90 -8.40 -32.32 -1.61
CA TYR A 90 -9.02 -32.83 -2.83
C TYR A 90 -10.05 -31.86 -3.39
N ARG A 91 -11.00 -31.41 -2.55
CA ARG A 91 -12.08 -30.51 -2.95
C ARG A 91 -11.57 -29.13 -3.33
N TRP A 92 -10.58 -28.61 -2.61
CA TRP A 92 -9.94 -27.34 -2.92
C TRP A 92 -9.21 -27.37 -4.28
N LEU A 93 -8.39 -28.41 -4.52
CA LEU A 93 -7.71 -28.59 -5.80
C LEU A 93 -8.69 -28.71 -6.97
N ARG A 94 -9.77 -29.47 -6.80
CA ARG A 94 -10.82 -29.60 -7.80
C ARG A 94 -11.43 -28.24 -8.14
N ARG A 95 -11.85 -27.48 -7.12
CA ARG A 95 -12.47 -26.16 -7.28
C ARG A 95 -11.56 -25.17 -8.02
N ILE A 96 -10.27 -25.13 -7.68
CA ILE A 96 -9.31 -24.26 -8.39
C ILE A 96 -9.24 -24.63 -9.87
N LEU A 97 -9.16 -25.92 -10.18
CA LEU A 97 -9.04 -26.39 -11.56
C LEU A 97 -10.32 -26.17 -12.38
N GLU A 98 -11.49 -26.31 -11.76
CA GLU A 98 -12.79 -26.03 -12.38
C GLU A 98 -12.98 -24.53 -12.67
N ARG A 99 -12.58 -23.66 -11.74
CA ARG A 99 -12.73 -22.20 -11.88
C ARG A 99 -11.72 -21.59 -12.86
N ASP A 100 -10.45 -21.99 -12.75
CA ASP A 100 -9.35 -21.27 -13.40
C ASP A 100 -8.91 -21.92 -14.73
N GLY A 101 -9.51 -23.07 -15.14
CA GLY A 101 -9.38 -23.75 -16.43
C GLY A 101 -7.97 -24.26 -16.82
N GLU A 102 -6.98 -23.36 -16.80
CA GLU A 102 -5.56 -23.57 -17.09
C GLU A 102 -4.67 -23.61 -15.83
N ALA A 103 -5.22 -23.41 -14.63
CA ALA A 103 -4.42 -23.43 -13.40
C ALA A 103 -3.57 -24.71 -13.30
N ALA A 104 -2.26 -24.54 -13.27
CA ALA A 104 -1.30 -25.60 -13.11
C ALA A 104 -0.28 -25.24 -12.04
N PHE A 105 -0.02 -26.19 -11.15
CA PHE A 105 0.94 -26.07 -10.08
C PHE A 105 2.30 -26.52 -10.59
N GLU A 106 3.29 -25.63 -10.49
CA GLU A 106 4.69 -26.00 -10.67
C GLU A 106 5.12 -26.90 -9.51
N ARG A 107 4.75 -26.50 -8.28
CA ARG A 107 4.99 -27.24 -7.05
C ARG A 107 3.79 -27.07 -6.12
N LEU A 108 3.28 -28.18 -5.62
CA LEU A 108 2.40 -28.23 -4.46
C LEU A 108 3.15 -28.92 -3.32
N HIS A 109 3.47 -28.18 -2.26
CA HIS A 109 4.06 -28.71 -1.06
C HIS A 109 2.98 -28.78 0.03
N VAL A 110 2.76 -29.95 0.61
CA VAL A 110 1.85 -30.14 1.74
C VAL A 110 2.65 -30.52 2.96
N LEU A 111 2.68 -29.63 3.94
CA LEU A 111 3.33 -29.84 5.23
C LEU A 111 2.28 -30.27 6.26
N LEU A 112 2.39 -31.51 6.71
CA LEU A 112 1.50 -32.10 7.70
C LEU A 112 2.13 -31.96 9.08
N LEU A 113 1.41 -31.36 10.03
CA LEU A 113 1.87 -31.14 11.41
C LEU A 113 1.13 -32.08 12.38
N PRO A 114 1.54 -33.35 12.53
CA PRO A 114 0.99 -34.26 13.52
C PRO A 114 1.47 -33.91 14.93
N SER A 115 0.66 -34.32 15.91
CA SER A 115 1.08 -34.39 17.33
C SER A 115 2.00 -35.59 17.57
N GLU A 116 2.57 -35.69 18.78
CA GLU A 116 3.47 -36.80 19.14
C GLU A 116 2.78 -38.17 19.23
N THR A 117 1.45 -38.21 19.26
CA THR A 117 0.67 -39.45 19.32
C THR A 117 0.83 -40.31 18.06
N ALA A 118 0.85 -41.63 18.22
CA ALA A 118 0.97 -42.57 17.10
C ALA A 118 -0.25 -42.49 16.18
N VAL A 119 -1.44 -42.22 16.73
CA VAL A 119 -2.66 -42.04 15.93
C VAL A 119 -2.61 -40.80 15.04
N SER A 120 -2.05 -39.68 15.53
CA SER A 120 -1.88 -38.47 14.72
C SER A 120 -0.83 -38.68 13.61
N LYS A 121 0.28 -39.36 13.95
CA LYS A 121 1.30 -39.80 12.97
C LYS A 121 0.69 -40.70 11.90
N LEU A 122 -0.16 -41.65 12.29
CA LEU A 122 -0.86 -42.53 11.35
C LEU A 122 -1.83 -41.74 10.46
N THR A 123 -2.51 -40.73 11.02
CA THR A 123 -3.37 -39.84 10.25
C THR A 123 -2.58 -39.06 9.19
N ALA A 124 -1.42 -38.49 9.56
CA ALA A 124 -0.53 -37.81 8.61
C ALA A 124 -0.05 -38.74 7.49
N LEU A 125 0.36 -39.96 7.85
CA LEU A 125 0.73 -41.00 6.89
C LEU A 125 -0.41 -41.34 5.92
N CYS A 126 -1.64 -41.48 6.44
CA CYS A 126 -2.82 -41.69 5.61
C CYS A 126 -3.04 -40.53 4.64
N VAL A 127 -2.90 -39.28 5.10
CA VAL A 127 -3.04 -38.09 4.26
C VAL A 127 -2.05 -38.13 3.11
N ARG A 128 -0.77 -38.35 3.42
CA ARG A 128 0.29 -38.41 2.41
C ARG A 128 -0.01 -39.45 1.34
N VAL A 129 -0.28 -40.69 1.76
CA VAL A 129 -0.52 -41.81 0.83
C VAL A 129 -1.73 -41.54 -0.06
N PHE A 130 -2.86 -41.12 0.51
CA PHE A 130 -4.07 -40.85 -0.29
C PHE A 130 -3.89 -39.64 -1.22
N LEU A 131 -3.25 -38.57 -0.77
CA LEU A 131 -3.04 -37.37 -1.59
C LEU A 131 -2.13 -37.66 -2.78
N GLU A 132 -1.02 -38.40 -2.58
CA GLU A 132 -0.13 -38.83 -3.66
C GLU A 132 -0.87 -39.64 -4.72
N ARG A 133 -1.76 -40.55 -4.31
CA ARG A 133 -2.59 -41.36 -5.22
C ARG A 133 -3.63 -40.50 -5.94
N LEU A 134 -4.37 -39.66 -5.22
CA LEU A 134 -5.39 -38.77 -5.80
C LEU A 134 -4.80 -37.80 -6.81
N VAL A 135 -3.63 -37.21 -6.54
CA VAL A 135 -2.94 -36.33 -7.49
C VAL A 135 -2.59 -37.06 -8.79
N ARG A 136 -2.11 -38.30 -8.69
CA ARG A 136 -1.81 -39.14 -9.88
C ARG A 136 -3.07 -39.51 -10.67
N LEU A 137 -4.18 -39.82 -9.98
CA LEU A 137 -5.40 -40.34 -10.60
C LEU A 137 -6.32 -39.23 -11.15
N CYS A 138 -6.39 -38.10 -10.45
CA CYS A 138 -7.37 -37.03 -10.72
C CYS A 138 -6.72 -35.76 -11.31
N PHE A 139 -5.44 -35.49 -11.02
CA PHE A 139 -4.80 -34.20 -11.30
C PHE A 139 -3.53 -34.32 -12.15
N LYS A 140 -3.35 -35.45 -12.85
CA LYS A 140 -2.19 -35.72 -13.71
C LYS A 140 -1.99 -34.61 -14.75
N GLY A 141 -0.76 -34.12 -14.87
CA GLY A 141 -0.41 -33.04 -15.81
C GLY A 141 -0.75 -31.63 -15.34
N ARG A 142 -1.60 -31.48 -14.31
CA ARG A 142 -1.93 -30.19 -13.69
C ARG A 142 -1.02 -29.84 -12.50
N ILE A 143 -0.42 -30.84 -11.85
CA ILE A 143 0.56 -30.67 -10.78
C ILE A 143 1.88 -31.30 -11.25
N LYS A 144 2.90 -30.48 -11.51
CA LYS A 144 4.23 -30.95 -11.97
C LYS A 144 5.00 -31.67 -10.87
N LYS A 145 5.01 -31.10 -9.66
CA LYS A 145 5.70 -31.66 -8.50
C LYS A 145 4.81 -31.59 -7.26
N LEU A 146 4.53 -32.75 -6.66
CA LEU A 146 3.94 -32.85 -5.33
C LEU A 146 5.06 -33.19 -4.34
N VAL A 147 5.14 -32.44 -3.24
CA VAL A 147 5.97 -32.76 -2.08
C VAL A 147 5.02 -32.85 -0.90
N CYS A 148 4.98 -33.99 -0.20
CA CYS A 148 4.17 -34.13 1.00
C CYS A 148 5.08 -34.58 2.13
N GLU A 149 5.23 -33.73 3.14
CA GLU A 149 6.12 -33.94 4.28
C GLU A 149 5.28 -34.10 5.54
N GLU A 150 5.60 -35.13 6.31
CA GLU A 150 5.04 -35.37 7.64
C GLU A 150 6.06 -34.77 8.63
N GLY A 151 5.78 -33.61 9.23
CA GLY A 151 6.69 -32.95 10.18
C GLY A 151 8.02 -32.44 9.61
N LYS A 152 8.95 -32.08 10.50
CA LYS A 152 10.28 -31.49 10.15
C LYS A 152 11.32 -32.58 9.86
N LYS A 153 12.25 -32.33 8.92
CA LYS A 153 13.50 -33.11 8.84
C LYS A 153 14.41 -32.77 10.03
N GLY A 154 14.57 -33.69 10.97
CA GLY A 154 15.59 -33.58 12.03
C GLY A 154 17.01 -33.65 11.47
N GLU A 155 18.01 -33.31 12.29
CA GLU A 155 19.45 -33.34 11.93
C GLU A 155 19.94 -34.71 11.42
N LYS A 156 19.18 -35.79 11.69
CA LYS A 156 19.45 -37.16 11.23
C LYS A 156 18.43 -37.70 10.20
N GLY A 157 17.59 -36.83 9.62
CA GLY A 157 16.63 -37.20 8.57
C GLY A 157 15.31 -37.83 9.03
N GLY A 158 15.06 -37.94 10.35
CA GLY A 158 13.78 -38.40 10.89
C GLY A 158 12.73 -37.28 10.99
N ILE A 159 11.45 -37.66 10.86
CA ILE A 159 10.26 -36.80 10.99
C ILE A 159 10.11 -36.33 12.45
N ARG A 160 10.08 -35.01 12.69
CA ARG A 160 9.77 -34.43 14.02
C ARG A 160 8.33 -33.89 14.02
N PRO A 161 7.42 -34.43 14.85
CA PRO A 161 6.08 -33.89 15.08
C PRO A 161 6.14 -32.49 15.70
N VAL A 162 5.01 -31.78 15.65
CA VAL A 162 4.83 -30.59 16.48
C VAL A 162 4.41 -31.07 17.86
N ALA A 163 5.01 -30.52 18.92
CA ALA A 163 4.69 -30.84 20.31
C ALA A 163 3.31 -30.28 20.70
N ILE A 164 2.25 -30.74 20.03
CA ILE A 164 0.87 -30.37 20.32
C ILE A 164 0.36 -31.24 21.46
N ASP A 165 0.11 -30.59 22.59
CA ASP A 165 -0.41 -31.15 23.82
C ASP A 165 -1.52 -30.26 24.39
N VAL A 166 -2.72 -30.82 24.51
CA VAL A 166 -3.93 -30.09 24.95
C VAL A 166 -4.45 -30.59 26.29
N ARG A 167 -3.60 -31.24 27.11
CA ARG A 167 -3.99 -31.83 28.40
C ARG A 167 -4.34 -30.80 29.48
N ASP A 168 -3.64 -29.67 29.50
CA ASP A 168 -3.81 -28.61 30.49
C ASP A 168 -3.49 -27.23 29.88
N LYS A 169 -3.74 -26.16 30.66
CA LYS A 169 -3.54 -24.76 30.21
C LYS A 169 -2.09 -24.47 29.81
N GLU A 170 -1.12 -24.94 30.57
CA GLU A 170 0.30 -24.62 30.33
C GLU A 170 0.82 -25.34 29.07
N SER A 171 0.49 -26.63 28.95
CA SER A 171 0.79 -27.46 27.78
C SER A 171 0.11 -26.92 26.52
N PHE A 172 -1.15 -26.48 26.63
CA PHE A 172 -1.87 -25.85 25.53
C PHE A 172 -1.21 -24.54 25.07
N ASN A 173 -0.90 -23.64 26.00
CA ASN A 173 -0.23 -22.37 25.67
C ASN A 173 1.13 -22.62 25.01
N GLN A 174 1.88 -23.62 25.49
CA GLN A 174 3.13 -24.03 24.87
C GLN A 174 2.93 -24.55 23.44
N SER A 175 1.86 -25.33 23.21
CA SER A 175 1.51 -25.86 21.89
C SER A 175 1.20 -24.75 20.87
N VAL A 176 0.52 -23.68 21.31
CA VAL A 176 0.26 -22.51 20.45
C VAL A 176 1.57 -21.81 20.07
N VAL A 177 2.49 -21.63 21.03
CA VAL A 177 3.81 -21.04 20.78
C VAL A 177 4.61 -21.87 19.77
N ASP A 178 4.65 -23.18 19.96
CA ASP A 178 5.39 -24.07 19.07
C ASP A 178 4.75 -24.15 17.68
N LEU A 179 3.41 -24.13 17.60
CA LEU A 179 2.69 -24.04 16.32
C LEU A 179 3.03 -22.76 15.55
N TYR A 180 2.98 -21.60 16.21
CA TYR A 180 3.28 -20.32 15.57
C TYR A 180 4.75 -20.24 15.13
N ARG A 181 5.67 -20.80 15.92
CA ARG A 181 7.08 -20.90 15.52
C ARG A 181 7.26 -21.70 14.23
N GLU A 182 6.54 -22.82 14.07
CA GLU A 182 6.61 -23.60 12.84
C GLU A 182 6.01 -22.85 11.64
N PHE A 183 4.94 -22.07 11.86
CA PHE A 183 4.39 -21.21 10.80
C PHE A 183 5.35 -20.07 10.43
N ASP A 184 5.98 -19.41 11.40
CA ASP A 184 6.98 -18.37 11.18
C ASP A 184 8.17 -18.93 10.38
N GLU A 185 8.71 -20.10 10.76
CA GLU A 185 9.79 -20.76 10.02
C GLU A 185 9.40 -21.04 8.56
N CYS A 186 8.16 -21.45 8.30
CA CYS A 186 7.67 -21.66 6.94
C CYS A 186 7.59 -20.36 6.15
N LEU A 187 7.10 -19.29 6.77
CA LEU A 187 7.03 -17.97 6.14
C LEU A 187 8.41 -17.38 5.87
N GLU A 188 9.40 -17.65 6.72
CA GLU A 188 10.78 -17.20 6.56
C GLU A 188 11.54 -17.99 5.48
N LYS A 189 11.22 -19.29 5.31
CA LYS A 189 11.87 -20.18 4.32
C LYS A 189 11.18 -20.20 2.95
N LYS A 190 10.00 -19.59 2.81
CA LYS A 190 9.24 -19.62 1.55
C LYS A 190 10.06 -19.05 0.40
N GLU A 191 9.98 -19.68 -0.76
CA GLU A 191 10.63 -19.19 -1.97
C GLU A 191 9.88 -17.95 -2.51
N ASN A 192 10.59 -17.08 -3.23
CA ASN A 192 9.97 -15.89 -3.84
C ASN A 192 8.85 -16.30 -4.82
N GLY A 193 7.64 -15.77 -4.58
CA GLY A 193 6.44 -16.10 -5.35
C GLY A 193 5.70 -17.36 -4.90
N GLU A 194 6.13 -17.99 -3.80
CA GLU A 194 5.41 -19.08 -3.16
C GLU A 194 4.26 -18.57 -2.28
N GLU A 195 3.08 -19.12 -2.51
CA GLU A 195 1.87 -18.86 -1.70
C GLU A 195 1.83 -19.83 -0.53
N VAL A 196 1.55 -19.33 0.68
CA VAL A 196 1.38 -20.17 1.88
C VAL A 196 -0.09 -20.16 2.28
N VAL A 197 -0.66 -21.35 2.41
CA VAL A 197 -2.07 -21.58 2.74
C VAL A 197 -2.16 -22.41 4.02
N ILE A 198 -3.03 -22.03 4.95
CA ILE A 198 -3.28 -22.80 6.17
C ILE A 198 -4.52 -23.67 5.98
N CYS A 199 -4.45 -24.96 6.28
CA CYS A 199 -5.62 -25.85 6.34
C CYS A 199 -5.97 -26.13 7.80
N SER A 200 -7.08 -25.56 8.26
CA SER A 200 -7.55 -25.65 9.66
C SER A 200 -8.68 -26.67 9.85
N THR A 201 -9.00 -27.46 8.82
CA THR A 201 -10.10 -28.45 8.89
C THR A 201 -9.79 -29.59 9.85
N GLY A 202 -8.54 -30.06 9.85
CA GLY A 202 -8.06 -31.11 10.74
C GLY A 202 -7.45 -30.56 12.04
N GLY A 203 -7.27 -31.41 13.04
CA GLY A 203 -6.65 -31.06 14.32
C GLY A 203 -7.63 -30.94 15.49
N TYR A 204 -7.09 -30.61 16.67
CA TYR A 204 -7.89 -30.24 17.83
C TYR A 204 -8.60 -28.92 17.57
N LYS A 205 -9.90 -28.82 17.87
CA LYS A 205 -10.70 -27.60 17.63
C LYS A 205 -10.03 -26.32 18.13
N ALA A 206 -9.45 -26.36 19.34
CA ALA A 206 -8.74 -25.21 19.91
C ALA A 206 -7.49 -24.83 19.09
N ILE A 207 -6.69 -25.81 18.66
CA ILE A 207 -5.50 -25.60 17.81
C ILE A 207 -5.89 -25.06 16.44
N SER A 208 -6.93 -25.62 15.82
CA SER A 208 -7.46 -25.15 14.54
C SER A 208 -7.93 -23.69 14.60
N ALA A 209 -8.51 -23.27 15.74
CA ALA A 209 -8.90 -21.87 15.96
C ALA A 209 -7.68 -20.92 16.00
N PHE A 210 -6.59 -21.31 16.67
CA PHE A 210 -5.34 -20.54 16.66
C PHE A 210 -4.65 -20.57 15.29
N ALA A 211 -4.72 -21.67 14.55
CA ALA A 211 -4.22 -21.72 13.17
C ALA A 211 -4.99 -20.77 12.24
N ALA A 212 -6.32 -20.72 12.37
CA ALA A 212 -7.15 -19.76 11.64
C ALA A 212 -6.85 -18.31 12.07
N ALA A 213 -6.70 -18.04 13.37
CA ALA A 213 -6.34 -16.72 13.87
C ALA A 213 -4.98 -16.25 13.34
N TYR A 214 -3.98 -17.13 13.33
CA TYR A 214 -2.67 -16.86 12.73
C TYR A 214 -2.80 -16.51 11.25
N ALA A 215 -3.57 -17.31 10.49
CA ALA A 215 -3.79 -17.03 9.07
C ALA A 215 -4.39 -15.63 8.86
N GLN A 216 -5.36 -15.22 9.67
CA GLN A 216 -5.96 -13.88 9.60
C GLN A 216 -4.95 -12.77 9.97
N LEU A 217 -4.20 -12.93 11.06
CA LEU A 217 -3.19 -11.96 11.51
C LEU A 217 -2.07 -11.74 10.48
N HIS A 218 -1.77 -12.76 9.67
CA HIS A 218 -0.73 -12.72 8.64
C HIS A 218 -1.29 -12.56 7.21
N GLY A 219 -2.61 -12.38 7.04
CA GLY A 219 -3.26 -12.24 5.74
C GLY A 219 -3.12 -13.45 4.81
N LEU A 220 -3.04 -14.66 5.37
CA LEU A 220 -2.90 -15.92 4.64
C LEU A 220 -4.27 -16.55 4.34
N PRO A 221 -4.45 -17.20 3.18
CA PRO A 221 -5.63 -18.02 2.91
C PRO A 221 -5.76 -19.14 3.94
N CYS A 222 -6.99 -19.36 4.43
CA CYS A 222 -7.29 -20.41 5.40
C CYS A 222 -8.39 -21.32 4.88
N LEU A 223 -8.09 -22.61 4.68
CA LEU A 223 -9.02 -23.61 4.15
C LEU A 223 -9.77 -24.33 5.25
N TYR A 224 -11.08 -24.43 5.06
CA TYR A 224 -11.98 -25.20 5.92
C TYR A 224 -13.03 -25.95 5.11
N THR A 225 -13.28 -27.22 5.47
CA THR A 225 -14.38 -28.01 4.90
C THR A 225 -15.39 -28.36 6.00
N PHE A 226 -16.62 -27.88 5.87
CA PHE A 226 -17.70 -28.36 6.73
C PHE A 226 -17.96 -29.85 6.48
N GLU A 227 -18.31 -30.59 7.53
CA GLU A 227 -18.48 -32.05 7.47
C GLU A 227 -19.35 -32.44 6.29
N ASP A 228 -20.56 -31.88 6.16
CA ASP A 228 -21.52 -32.17 5.08
C ASP A 228 -21.41 -31.29 3.83
N SER A 229 -20.38 -30.46 3.70
CA SER A 229 -20.20 -29.69 2.46
C SER A 229 -19.70 -30.61 1.34
N PRO A 230 -20.04 -30.38 0.05
CA PRO A 230 -19.36 -30.99 -1.09
C PRO A 230 -18.09 -30.22 -1.52
N GLU A 231 -17.83 -29.05 -0.94
CA GLU A 231 -16.76 -28.14 -1.33
C GLU A 231 -15.86 -27.73 -0.14
N ALA A 232 -14.62 -27.36 -0.44
CA ALA A 232 -13.73 -26.69 0.49
C ALA A 232 -13.90 -25.17 0.35
N TYR A 233 -13.95 -24.49 1.50
CA TYR A 233 -14.08 -23.04 1.57
C TYR A 233 -12.77 -22.42 1.99
N GLU A 234 -12.47 -21.27 1.40
CA GLU A 234 -11.54 -20.33 1.98
C GLU A 234 -12.32 -19.50 3.00
N LEU A 235 -11.87 -19.48 4.24
CA LEU A 235 -12.49 -18.67 5.30
C LEU A 235 -12.42 -17.19 4.93
N MET A 236 -13.45 -16.45 5.31
CA MET A 236 -13.51 -15.00 5.11
C MET A 236 -12.24 -14.32 5.63
N SER A 237 -11.60 -13.53 4.79
CA SER A 237 -10.46 -12.70 5.18
C SER A 237 -10.98 -11.43 5.86
N MET A 238 -10.50 -11.18 7.08
CA MET A 238 -10.76 -9.97 7.84
C MET A 238 -9.44 -9.22 8.03
N PRO A 239 -9.42 -7.87 7.96
CA PRO A 239 -8.23 -7.07 8.20
C PRO A 239 -7.91 -7.01 9.71
N LEU A 240 -7.50 -8.16 10.28
CA LEU A 240 -7.13 -8.29 11.67
C LEU A 240 -5.64 -8.03 11.86
N GLY A 241 -5.29 -7.42 13.00
CA GLY A 241 -3.93 -7.25 13.46
C GLY A 241 -3.89 -7.35 14.98
N TYR A 242 -2.69 -7.33 15.55
CA TYR A 242 -2.57 -7.20 17.00
C TYR A 242 -3.16 -5.87 17.46
N ALA A 243 -3.73 -5.86 18.66
CA ALA A 243 -4.25 -4.66 19.28
C ALA A 243 -3.09 -3.71 19.64
N TYR A 244 -2.69 -2.86 18.69
CA TYR A 244 -1.51 -2.01 18.83
C TYR A 244 -1.59 -1.09 20.04
N ALA A 245 -2.77 -0.53 20.35
CA ALA A 245 -2.96 0.31 21.54
C ALA A 245 -2.67 -0.47 22.84
N ALA A 246 -3.20 -1.68 22.99
CA ALA A 246 -2.93 -2.52 24.15
C ALA A 246 -1.47 -2.95 24.23
N LEU A 247 -0.83 -3.24 23.08
CA LEU A 247 0.61 -3.50 23.03
C LEU A 247 1.41 -2.26 23.45
N ASP A 248 1.05 -1.06 23.00
CA ASP A 248 1.75 0.18 23.31
C ASP A 248 1.72 0.52 24.81
N GLU A 249 0.55 0.35 25.44
CA GLU A 249 0.36 0.54 26.89
C GLU A 249 1.24 -0.41 27.72
N GLU A 250 1.41 -1.67 27.28
CA GLU A 250 2.04 -2.74 28.07
C GLU A 250 3.38 -3.24 27.51
N ILE A 251 3.94 -2.61 26.47
CA ILE A 251 5.13 -3.11 25.76
C ILE A 251 6.33 -3.28 26.69
N ASN A 252 6.43 -2.42 27.71
CA ASN A 252 7.51 -2.49 28.69
C ASN A 252 7.42 -3.74 29.56
N MET A 253 6.21 -4.22 29.87
CA MET A 253 6.02 -5.47 30.61
C MET A 253 6.44 -6.67 29.74
N LEU A 254 6.08 -6.67 28.46
CA LEU A 254 6.54 -7.71 27.52
C LEU A 254 8.07 -7.70 27.37
N ARG A 255 8.70 -6.54 27.24
CA ARG A 255 10.17 -6.40 27.19
C ARG A 255 10.86 -6.86 28.48
N ALA A 256 10.22 -6.66 29.63
CA ALA A 256 10.71 -7.17 30.90
C ALA A 256 10.61 -8.70 30.95
N LEU A 257 9.49 -9.28 30.51
CA LEU A 257 9.28 -10.73 30.43
C LEU A 257 10.26 -11.43 29.48
N ASP A 258 10.54 -10.84 28.32
CA ASP A 258 11.49 -11.37 27.34
C ASP A 258 12.92 -11.48 27.92
N ARG A 259 13.29 -10.55 28.83
CA ARG A 259 14.58 -10.55 29.52
C ARG A 259 14.58 -11.34 30.83
N ASN A 260 13.44 -11.43 31.49
CA ASN A 260 13.26 -12.12 32.77
C ASN A 260 11.95 -12.93 32.78
N PRO A 261 11.96 -14.15 32.24
CA PRO A 261 10.76 -15.00 32.14
C PRO A 261 10.13 -15.35 33.50
N GLU A 262 10.89 -15.32 34.60
CA GLU A 262 10.39 -15.62 35.96
C GLU A 262 9.32 -14.62 36.41
N MET A 263 9.31 -13.42 35.84
CA MET A 263 8.29 -12.39 36.12
C MET A 263 6.88 -12.81 35.69
N MET A 264 6.69 -13.85 34.87
CA MET A 264 5.36 -14.36 34.51
C MET A 264 4.52 -14.74 35.74
N GLN A 265 5.15 -15.06 36.86
CA GLN A 265 4.44 -15.41 38.10
C GLN A 265 3.98 -14.18 38.90
N ALA A 266 4.37 -12.96 38.50
CA ALA A 266 4.01 -11.74 39.20
C ALA A 266 2.49 -11.49 39.15
N PRO A 267 1.80 -11.35 40.29
CA PRO A 267 0.36 -11.17 40.33
C PRO A 267 -0.08 -9.84 39.71
N SER A 268 0.81 -8.85 39.64
CA SER A 268 0.56 -7.51 39.08
C SER A 268 0.48 -7.46 37.56
N LEU A 269 0.87 -8.53 36.86
CA LEU A 269 0.78 -8.55 35.40
C LEU A 269 -0.68 -8.67 34.93
N PRO A 270 -1.12 -7.83 33.97
CA PRO A 270 -2.38 -8.02 33.28
C PRO A 270 -2.51 -9.44 32.74
N GLN A 271 -3.74 -9.98 32.77
CA GLN A 271 -3.99 -11.39 32.45
C GLN A 271 -3.46 -11.77 31.05
N TRP A 272 -3.68 -10.92 30.05
CA TRP A 272 -3.25 -11.20 28.68
C TRP A 272 -1.72 -11.20 28.55
N VAL A 273 -1.00 -10.28 29.22
CA VAL A 273 0.47 -10.22 29.23
C VAL A 273 1.05 -11.49 29.83
N ARG A 274 0.42 -12.00 30.89
CA ARG A 274 0.80 -13.26 31.54
C ARG A 274 0.57 -14.46 30.61
N ASP A 275 -0.61 -14.55 30.01
CA ASP A 275 -0.98 -15.68 29.14
C ASP A 275 -0.15 -15.72 27.86
N SER A 276 0.23 -14.55 27.31
CA SER A 276 1.06 -14.42 26.13
C SER A 276 2.55 -14.26 26.42
N GLY A 277 2.99 -14.39 27.68
CA GLY A 277 4.37 -14.11 28.09
C GLY A 277 5.41 -14.94 27.34
N LYS A 278 5.07 -16.20 27.01
CA LYS A 278 5.91 -17.09 26.18
C LYS A 278 6.06 -16.62 24.73
N MET A 279 5.23 -15.69 24.26
CA MET A 279 5.29 -15.06 22.95
C MET A 279 5.87 -13.63 22.99
N ALA A 280 6.40 -13.18 24.14
CA ALA A 280 6.83 -11.78 24.32
C ALA A 280 7.78 -11.31 23.21
N GLY A 281 8.82 -12.07 22.88
CA GLY A 281 9.75 -11.73 21.80
C GLY A 281 9.08 -11.56 20.43
N ALA A 282 8.13 -12.43 20.07
CA ALA A 282 7.38 -12.32 18.82
C ALA A 282 6.45 -11.10 18.79
N LEU A 283 5.75 -10.83 19.90
CA LEU A 283 4.89 -9.66 20.06
C LEU A 283 5.70 -8.35 20.03
N ILE A 284 6.88 -8.31 20.66
CA ILE A 284 7.80 -7.16 20.61
C ILE A 284 8.28 -6.94 19.18
N LYS A 285 8.73 -8.00 18.47
CA LYS A 285 9.15 -7.93 17.07
C LYS A 285 8.02 -7.39 16.19
N SER A 286 6.78 -7.85 16.41
CA SER A 286 5.60 -7.37 15.70
C SER A 286 5.31 -5.89 15.99
N TYR A 287 5.31 -5.49 17.27
CA TYR A 287 5.10 -4.11 17.71
C TYR A 287 6.16 -3.16 17.12
N ASP A 288 7.45 -3.50 17.23
CA ASP A 288 8.54 -2.68 16.71
C ASP A 288 8.47 -2.56 15.17
N ALA A 289 8.04 -3.61 14.48
CA ALA A 289 7.80 -3.58 13.04
C ALA A 289 6.61 -2.69 12.66
N MET A 290 5.50 -2.76 13.41
CA MET A 290 4.32 -1.93 13.17
C MET A 290 4.58 -0.45 13.49
N ARG A 291 5.32 -0.16 14.55
CA ARG A 291 5.67 1.20 14.97
C ARG A 291 6.50 1.94 13.91
N LYS A 292 7.36 1.23 13.20
CA LYS A 292 8.19 1.75 12.10
C LYS A 292 7.48 1.74 10.75
N ARG A 293 6.29 1.13 10.66
CA ARG A 293 5.54 1.10 9.42
C ARG A 293 4.58 2.27 9.39
N PRO A 294 4.59 3.09 8.32
CA PRO A 294 3.57 4.09 8.19
C PRO A 294 2.18 3.44 8.08
N PHE A 295 1.18 3.96 8.78
CA PHE A 295 -0.21 3.50 8.72
C PHE A 295 -0.70 3.51 7.26
N GLY A 296 -0.73 2.34 6.60
CA GLY A 296 -1.07 2.20 5.19
C GLY A 296 0.06 2.66 4.26
N THR A 297 0.83 1.70 3.77
CA THR A 297 2.03 1.92 2.94
C THR A 297 1.74 1.90 1.44
N GLY A 298 0.48 1.75 1.01
CA GLY A 298 0.16 1.44 -0.38
C GLY A 298 0.54 0.01 -0.79
N GLN A 299 0.62 -0.93 0.16
CA GLN A 299 1.08 -2.33 -0.03
C GLN A 299 0.51 -3.02 -1.27
N ALA A 300 -0.73 -2.75 -1.66
CA ALA A 300 -1.33 -3.34 -2.85
C ALA A 300 -0.66 -2.88 -4.17
N LEU A 301 -0.13 -1.65 -4.25
CA LEU A 301 0.69 -1.20 -5.40
C LEU A 301 2.05 -1.89 -5.41
N PHE A 302 2.69 -2.03 -4.24
CA PHE A 302 3.94 -2.77 -4.12
C PHE A 302 3.77 -4.23 -4.52
N GLU A 303 2.67 -4.87 -4.11
CA GLU A 303 2.35 -6.23 -4.49
C GLU A 303 2.06 -6.35 -5.99
N ARG A 304 1.41 -5.35 -6.59
CA ARG A 304 1.27 -5.28 -8.04
C ARG A 304 2.62 -5.19 -8.73
N LEU A 305 3.51 -4.32 -8.25
CA LEU A 305 4.86 -4.18 -8.77
C LEU A 305 5.67 -5.49 -8.64
N ARG A 306 5.51 -6.25 -7.55
CA ARG A 306 6.11 -7.60 -7.41
C ARG A 306 5.60 -8.62 -8.42
N ARG A 307 4.38 -8.45 -8.93
CA ARG A 307 3.79 -9.35 -9.95
C ARG A 307 4.36 -9.10 -11.34
N CYS A 308 4.97 -7.94 -11.59
CA CYS A 308 5.70 -7.59 -12.81
C CYS A 308 7.07 -8.32 -12.93
N GLY A 309 7.13 -9.60 -12.57
CA GLY A 309 8.30 -10.44 -12.71
C GLY A 309 9.44 -10.19 -11.70
N GLY A 310 10.64 -10.65 -12.06
CA GLY A 310 11.83 -10.58 -11.21
C GLY A 310 12.27 -9.14 -10.93
N GLU A 311 12.33 -8.30 -11.98
CA GLU A 311 12.71 -6.89 -11.85
C GLU A 311 11.68 -6.08 -11.06
N GLY A 312 10.38 -6.33 -11.27
CA GLY A 312 9.32 -5.72 -10.46
C GLY A 312 9.48 -5.97 -8.96
N ARG A 313 9.86 -7.19 -8.54
CA ARG A 313 10.16 -7.48 -7.12
C ARG A 313 11.31 -6.65 -6.58
N LYS A 314 12.39 -6.53 -7.32
CA LYS A 314 13.57 -5.75 -6.90
C LYS A 314 13.24 -4.26 -6.79
N TRP A 315 12.41 -3.74 -7.70
CA TRP A 315 11.88 -2.38 -7.59
C TRP A 315 11.01 -2.19 -6.34
N ALA A 316 10.11 -3.14 -6.06
CA ALA A 316 9.28 -3.09 -4.85
C ALA A 316 10.12 -3.09 -3.58
N GLU A 317 11.09 -4.00 -3.45
CA GLU A 317 12.02 -4.07 -2.31
C GLU A 317 12.83 -2.78 -2.15
N TYR A 318 13.35 -2.24 -3.25
CA TYR A 318 14.10 -0.99 -3.25
C TYR A 318 13.25 0.18 -2.76
N LEU A 319 12.04 0.34 -3.28
CA LEU A 319 11.11 1.40 -2.88
C LEU A 319 10.62 1.24 -1.43
N GLU A 320 10.35 0.02 -0.96
CA GLU A 320 9.98 -0.23 0.44
C GLU A 320 11.11 0.14 1.41
N ASN A 321 12.36 -0.12 1.02
CA ASN A 321 13.51 0.31 1.80
C ASN A 321 13.62 1.84 1.87
N LEU A 322 13.37 2.56 0.78
CA LEU A 322 13.31 4.02 0.78
C LEU A 322 12.15 4.53 1.67
N LEU A 323 10.99 3.89 1.58
CA LEU A 323 9.82 4.25 2.39
C LEU A 323 10.13 4.21 3.88
N VAL A 324 10.70 3.09 4.34
CA VAL A 324 11.01 2.85 5.76
C VAL A 324 12.21 3.68 6.24
N CYS A 325 13.27 3.81 5.43
CA CYS A 325 14.52 4.42 5.90
C CYS A 325 14.59 5.94 5.67
N LYS A 326 13.85 6.47 4.70
CA LYS A 326 13.98 7.86 4.24
C LYS A 326 12.65 8.58 4.21
N TRP A 327 11.65 8.02 3.54
CA TRP A 327 10.45 8.76 3.16
C TRP A 327 9.42 8.92 4.27
N GLU A 328 9.47 8.09 5.32
CA GLU A 328 8.52 8.16 6.43
C GLU A 328 8.51 9.54 7.14
N HIS A 329 9.64 10.25 7.15
CA HIS A 329 9.83 11.48 7.91
C HIS A 329 10.10 12.72 7.06
N LEU A 330 10.02 12.64 5.73
CA LEU A 330 10.33 13.76 4.83
C LEU A 330 9.44 14.97 5.03
N TRP A 331 8.25 14.75 5.58
CA TRP A 331 7.22 15.74 5.76
C TRP A 331 7.34 16.58 7.03
N LEU A 332 8.33 16.30 7.87
CA LEU A 332 8.60 17.11 9.05
C LEU A 332 9.06 18.52 8.61
N GLY A 333 8.40 19.55 9.15
CA GLY A 333 8.70 20.93 8.79
C GLY A 333 7.89 21.47 7.60
N ASP A 334 6.73 20.88 7.29
CA ASP A 334 5.74 21.47 6.37
C ASP A 334 5.50 22.96 6.72
N GLN A 335 5.73 23.83 5.74
CA GLN A 335 5.62 25.28 5.85
C GLN A 335 4.17 25.77 5.79
N ILE A 336 3.22 24.86 5.55
CA ILE A 336 1.79 25.12 5.62
C ILE A 336 1.18 24.19 6.69
N PRO A 337 1.62 24.28 7.96
CA PRO A 337 1.24 23.37 9.03
C PRO A 337 -0.27 23.38 9.31
N GLU A 338 -0.99 24.41 8.88
CA GLU A 338 -2.44 24.55 8.92
C GLU A 338 -3.19 23.63 7.96
N THR A 339 -2.47 22.96 7.06
CA THR A 339 -3.01 21.81 6.31
C THR A 339 -2.92 20.50 7.10
N VAL A 340 -2.45 20.57 8.36
CA VAL A 340 -2.44 19.67 9.55
C VAL A 340 -2.13 18.18 9.35
N GLU A 341 -2.34 17.57 8.19
CA GLU A 341 -1.97 16.18 7.91
C GLU A 341 -1.65 15.93 6.42
N HIS A 342 -1.17 16.96 5.70
CA HIS A 342 -1.10 17.00 4.23
C HIS A 342 -0.16 15.97 3.58
N SER A 343 0.53 15.15 4.35
CA SER A 343 1.84 14.73 3.93
C SER A 343 1.96 13.20 3.93
N ARG A 344 1.70 12.56 5.08
CA ARG A 344 1.67 11.09 5.15
C ARG A 344 0.33 10.47 4.74
N ARG A 345 -0.80 11.04 5.18
CA ARG A 345 -2.13 10.47 4.88
C ARG A 345 -2.60 10.80 3.47
N HIS A 346 -2.15 11.94 2.92
CA HIS A 346 -2.45 12.37 1.56
C HIS A 346 -1.83 11.45 0.50
N SER A 347 -0.50 11.26 0.49
CA SER A 347 0.14 10.35 -0.46
C SER A 347 -0.39 8.92 -0.36
N LYS A 348 -0.73 8.47 0.86
CA LYS A 348 -1.42 7.19 1.06
C LYS A 348 -2.78 7.14 0.35
N ARG A 349 -3.62 8.16 0.50
CA ARG A 349 -4.94 8.22 -0.14
C ARG A 349 -4.83 8.16 -1.66
N LEU A 350 -3.86 8.89 -2.20
CA LEU A 350 -3.56 8.82 -3.62
C LEU A 350 -3.13 7.40 -4.02
N MET A 351 -2.28 6.73 -3.23
CA MET A 351 -1.96 5.32 -3.46
C MET A 351 -3.18 4.41 -3.40
N GLU A 352 -4.08 4.58 -2.43
CA GLU A 352 -5.33 3.81 -2.31
C GLU A 352 -6.25 4.03 -3.52
N PHE A 353 -6.41 5.27 -3.95
CA PHE A 353 -7.13 5.62 -5.17
C PHE A 353 -6.50 4.94 -6.39
N THR A 354 -5.18 5.02 -6.54
CA THR A 354 -4.43 4.37 -7.63
C THR A 354 -4.61 2.85 -7.61
N VAL A 355 -4.60 2.20 -6.43
CA VAL A 355 -4.90 0.76 -6.33
C VAL A 355 -6.28 0.44 -6.89
N ASN A 356 -7.29 1.20 -6.49
CA ASN A 356 -8.66 0.98 -6.95
C ASN A 356 -8.80 1.25 -8.45
N LEU A 357 -8.07 2.24 -8.98
CA LEU A 357 -7.98 2.48 -10.41
C LEU A 357 -7.39 1.28 -11.15
N PHE A 358 -6.30 0.69 -10.65
CA PHE A 358 -5.73 -0.53 -11.22
C PHE A 358 -6.65 -1.75 -11.09
N ARG A 359 -7.46 -1.83 -10.03
CA ARG A 359 -8.45 -2.91 -9.86
C ARG A 359 -9.57 -2.83 -10.89
N CYS A 360 -10.03 -1.61 -11.23
CA CYS A 360 -11.14 -1.46 -12.18
C CYS A 360 -10.69 -1.37 -13.65
N ALA A 361 -9.47 -0.91 -13.93
CA ALA A 361 -8.99 -0.62 -15.29
C ALA A 361 -7.64 -1.27 -15.61
N GLU A 362 -7.41 -2.50 -15.15
CA GLU A 362 -6.13 -3.22 -15.28
C GLU A 362 -5.60 -3.26 -16.73
N GLU A 363 -6.39 -3.78 -17.67
CA GLU A 363 -5.95 -3.97 -19.06
C GLU A 363 -5.69 -2.63 -19.80
N PRO A 364 -6.56 -1.60 -19.69
CA PRO A 364 -6.24 -0.25 -20.16
C PRO A 364 -4.95 0.34 -19.62
N LEU A 365 -4.67 0.14 -18.32
CA LEU A 365 -3.46 0.70 -17.70
C LEU A 365 -2.20 -0.04 -18.15
N LYS A 366 -2.28 -1.37 -18.40
CA LYS A 366 -1.20 -2.08 -19.08
C LYS A 366 -0.90 -1.45 -20.44
N LYS A 367 -1.93 -1.22 -21.27
CA LYS A 367 -1.78 -0.54 -22.58
C LYS A 367 -1.25 0.89 -22.46
N ALA A 368 -1.47 1.55 -21.32
CA ALA A 368 -0.93 2.88 -21.04
C ALA A 368 0.58 2.86 -20.72
N GLY A 369 1.19 1.69 -20.52
CA GLY A 369 2.61 1.51 -20.22
C GLY A 369 2.91 1.06 -18.78
N PHE A 370 1.91 0.54 -18.06
CA PHE A 370 2.04 -0.03 -16.71
C PHE A 370 1.90 -1.56 -16.74
N ASP A 371 2.62 -2.19 -17.65
CA ASP A 371 2.65 -3.63 -17.88
C ASP A 371 3.84 -4.31 -17.16
N ASP A 372 3.94 -5.62 -17.33
CA ASP A 372 4.99 -6.44 -16.72
C ASP A 372 6.35 -6.30 -17.42
N GLU A 373 6.39 -5.73 -18.64
CA GLU A 373 7.62 -5.50 -19.41
C GLU A 373 8.34 -4.23 -18.95
N HIS A 374 7.58 -3.29 -18.36
CA HIS A 374 8.07 -1.99 -17.90
C HIS A 374 7.79 -1.71 -16.41
N PRO A 375 8.24 -2.58 -15.47
CA PRO A 375 8.02 -2.40 -14.04
C PRO A 375 8.56 -1.07 -13.50
N GLU A 376 9.58 -0.48 -14.14
CA GLU A 376 10.15 0.82 -13.79
C GLU A 376 9.13 1.97 -13.91
N MET A 377 8.14 1.86 -14.80
CA MET A 377 7.12 2.89 -14.96
C MET A 377 6.11 2.89 -13.81
N LEU A 378 5.73 1.70 -13.32
CA LEU A 378 4.92 1.59 -12.11
C LEU A 378 5.72 2.04 -10.88
N ALA A 379 7.01 1.72 -10.81
CA ALA A 379 7.89 2.21 -9.74
C ALA A 379 8.01 3.75 -9.75
N LEU A 380 8.15 4.37 -10.93
CA LEU A 380 8.18 5.82 -11.09
C LEU A 380 6.86 6.47 -10.66
N LEU A 381 5.72 5.87 -11.00
CA LEU A 381 4.41 6.37 -10.55
C LEU A 381 4.28 6.31 -9.03
N ILE A 382 4.66 5.19 -8.40
CA ILE A 382 4.64 5.03 -6.94
C ILE A 382 5.52 6.09 -6.26
N ALA A 383 6.75 6.28 -6.76
CA ALA A 383 7.67 7.29 -6.24
C ALA A 383 7.13 8.72 -6.43
N SER A 384 6.51 9.01 -7.57
CA SER A 384 5.94 10.33 -7.87
C SER A 384 4.74 10.64 -6.97
N ILE A 385 3.84 9.68 -6.76
CA ILE A 385 2.72 9.84 -5.81
C ILE A 385 3.22 10.17 -4.41
N TYR A 386 4.27 9.49 -3.95
CA TYR A 386 4.80 9.72 -2.61
C TYR A 386 5.54 11.06 -2.48
N LEU A 387 6.27 11.49 -3.51
CA LEU A 387 7.19 12.62 -3.40
C LEU A 387 6.68 13.94 -3.99
N HIS A 388 5.59 13.96 -4.78
CA HIS A 388 5.19 15.16 -5.54
C HIS A 388 5.03 16.45 -4.71
N ASP A 389 4.61 16.31 -3.44
CA ASP A 389 4.27 17.43 -2.56
C ASP A 389 5.32 17.79 -1.50
N ILE A 390 6.48 17.11 -1.47
CA ILE A 390 7.49 17.36 -0.42
C ILE A 390 8.07 18.77 -0.45
N GLY A 391 7.89 19.52 -1.54
CA GLY A 391 8.23 20.94 -1.65
C GLY A 391 7.52 21.82 -0.63
N HIS A 392 6.43 21.36 -0.01
CA HIS A 392 5.83 22.02 1.16
C HIS A 392 6.80 22.14 2.35
N THR A 393 7.84 21.32 2.42
CA THR A 393 8.86 21.36 3.48
C THR A 393 10.06 22.25 3.14
N ALA A 394 10.11 22.82 1.94
CA ALA A 394 11.23 23.63 1.50
C ALA A 394 11.32 24.94 2.28
N LEU A 395 12.47 25.20 2.89
CA LEU A 395 12.77 26.46 3.57
C LEU A 395 13.26 27.54 2.60
N THR A 396 13.98 27.10 1.56
CA THR A 396 14.58 27.92 0.51
C THR A 396 14.53 27.15 -0.82
N TYR A 397 14.85 27.81 -1.93
CA TYR A 397 15.15 27.12 -3.18
C TYR A 397 16.57 26.55 -3.13
N ALA A 398 16.65 25.22 -3.10
CA ALA A 398 17.87 24.44 -3.19
C ALA A 398 18.70 24.77 -4.46
N GLY A 399 20.03 24.90 -4.35
CA GLY A 399 20.95 24.86 -5.52
C GLY A 399 21.35 26.14 -6.31
N ALA A 400 21.16 27.38 -5.82
CA ALA A 400 21.61 28.62 -6.50
C ALA A 400 23.12 28.97 -6.42
N SER A 401 23.96 28.38 -7.26
CA SER A 401 25.12 29.15 -7.77
C SER A 401 25.21 29.16 -9.28
N GLU A 402 24.56 28.20 -9.97
CA GLU A 402 24.60 28.09 -11.43
C GLU A 402 23.24 28.31 -12.13
N ARG A 403 22.10 28.31 -11.42
CA ARG A 403 20.74 28.31 -12.02
C ARG A 403 19.87 29.55 -11.77
N GLY A 404 20.46 30.69 -11.37
CA GLY A 404 19.69 31.94 -11.18
C GLY A 404 18.59 31.93 -10.10
N CYS A 405 18.54 30.89 -9.25
CA CYS A 405 17.55 30.74 -8.18
C CYS A 405 17.89 31.59 -6.95
N ASP A 406 16.90 31.84 -6.09
CA ASP A 406 17.11 32.64 -4.88
C ASP A 406 17.18 31.82 -3.59
N LYS A 407 18.41 31.52 -3.16
CA LYS A 407 18.67 30.75 -1.93
C LYS A 407 18.32 31.51 -0.65
N ASP A 408 18.30 32.85 -0.71
CA ASP A 408 18.12 33.69 0.48
C ASP A 408 16.66 34.10 0.70
N PHE A 409 15.74 33.69 -0.18
CA PHE A 409 14.33 34.02 -0.03
C PHE A 409 13.66 33.17 1.07
N PRO A 410 13.07 33.77 2.11
CA PRO A 410 12.50 33.03 3.24
C PRO A 410 11.09 32.53 2.92
N LEU A 411 10.98 31.34 2.33
CA LEU A 411 9.70 30.76 1.87
C LEU A 411 8.65 30.67 2.99
N GLY A 412 9.07 30.36 4.23
CA GLY A 412 8.18 30.28 5.39
C GLY A 412 7.46 31.60 5.75
N LEU A 413 7.91 32.75 5.24
CA LEU A 413 7.24 34.03 5.41
C LEU A 413 6.16 34.32 4.35
N PHE A 414 6.09 33.49 3.30
CA PHE A 414 5.20 33.64 2.14
C PHE A 414 4.55 32.29 1.77
N PRO A 415 3.60 31.79 2.58
CA PRO A 415 2.97 30.48 2.35
C PRO A 415 2.29 30.34 0.98
N SER A 416 1.84 31.43 0.36
CA SER A 416 1.31 31.34 -0.99
C SER A 416 2.39 30.99 -2.03
N ALA A 417 3.66 31.38 -1.83
CA ALA A 417 4.75 30.95 -2.72
C ALA A 417 4.93 29.44 -2.66
N VAL A 418 4.95 28.90 -1.43
CA VAL A 418 5.06 27.45 -1.21
C VAL A 418 3.90 26.73 -1.90
N ARG A 419 2.65 27.20 -1.71
CA ARG A 419 1.49 26.59 -2.36
C ARG A 419 1.55 26.64 -3.89
N GLU A 420 1.92 27.77 -4.48
CA GLU A 420 1.94 27.91 -5.94
C GLU A 420 3.11 27.17 -6.59
N MET A 421 4.22 26.96 -5.87
CA MET A 421 5.47 26.45 -6.42
C MET A 421 5.98 25.15 -5.79
N HIS A 422 5.21 24.47 -4.93
CA HIS A 422 5.61 23.23 -4.25
C HIS A 422 6.13 22.18 -5.23
N HIS A 423 5.56 22.10 -6.43
CA HIS A 423 5.97 21.16 -7.47
C HIS A 423 7.39 21.45 -8.00
N LEU A 424 7.77 22.72 -8.15
CA LEU A 424 9.16 23.09 -8.48
C LEU A 424 10.09 22.96 -7.29
N LEU A 425 9.61 23.27 -6.08
CA LEU A 425 10.35 23.08 -4.84
C LEU A 425 10.68 21.60 -4.61
N THR A 426 9.72 20.71 -4.84
CA THR A 426 9.90 19.25 -4.87
C THR A 426 11.00 18.88 -5.85
N ALA A 427 10.90 19.32 -7.11
CA ALA A 427 11.89 18.98 -8.11
C ALA A 427 13.30 19.52 -7.77
N SER A 428 13.37 20.70 -7.16
CA SER A 428 14.61 21.32 -6.69
C SER A 428 15.25 20.50 -5.56
N LEU A 429 14.48 20.15 -4.52
CA LEU A 429 14.93 19.32 -3.39
C LEU A 429 15.47 17.97 -3.88
N LEU A 430 14.72 17.28 -4.74
CA LEU A 430 15.08 15.96 -5.25
C LEU A 430 16.38 15.96 -6.08
N ARG A 431 16.69 17.08 -6.76
CA ARG A 431 17.91 17.22 -7.57
C ARG A 431 19.13 17.65 -6.78
N GLU A 432 18.97 18.41 -5.71
CA GLU A 432 20.10 18.86 -4.89
C GLU A 432 20.63 17.72 -4.03
N GLU A 433 19.73 16.93 -3.43
CA GLU A 433 20.12 15.84 -2.52
C GLU A 433 19.57 14.48 -2.99
N PRO A 434 19.88 14.01 -4.21
CA PRO A 434 19.32 12.75 -4.71
C PRO A 434 19.64 11.56 -3.81
N ASP A 435 20.79 11.58 -3.12
CA ASP A 435 21.16 10.57 -2.13
C ASP A 435 20.24 10.56 -0.89
N ARG A 436 19.72 11.72 -0.48
CA ARG A 436 18.79 11.81 0.65
C ARG A 436 17.48 11.11 0.35
N TYR A 437 17.00 11.22 -0.89
CA TYR A 437 15.68 10.71 -1.30
C TYR A 437 15.75 9.32 -1.93
N PHE A 438 16.82 8.98 -2.65
CA PHE A 438 16.88 7.79 -3.49
C PHE A 438 18.02 6.82 -3.10
N ARG A 439 18.82 7.09 -2.05
CA ARG A 439 19.79 6.09 -1.55
C ARG A 439 19.25 5.36 -0.30
N PRO A 440 19.12 4.02 -0.32
CA PRO A 440 18.72 3.24 0.86
C PRO A 440 19.71 3.39 2.03
N GLY A 441 19.22 3.25 3.27
CA GLY A 441 20.07 3.31 4.46
C GLY A 441 20.96 2.06 4.61
N GLY A 442 22.24 2.25 4.94
CA GLY A 442 23.16 1.16 5.31
C GLY A 442 23.90 0.45 4.17
N ALA A 443 23.66 0.80 2.90
CA ALA A 443 24.44 0.29 1.77
C ALA A 443 25.57 1.26 1.42
N PRO A 444 26.86 0.90 1.61
CA PRO A 444 27.96 1.63 0.97
C PRO A 444 27.91 1.33 -0.53
N GLY A 445 27.10 2.09 -1.27
CA GLY A 445 26.95 1.90 -2.71
C GLY A 445 28.24 2.27 -3.44
N ARG A 446 28.78 1.34 -4.21
CA ARG A 446 29.59 1.73 -5.38
C ARG A 446 28.62 2.31 -6.41
N PRO A 447 29.01 3.31 -7.24
CA PRO A 447 28.10 4.01 -8.17
C PRO A 447 27.42 3.15 -9.27
N LEU A 448 27.57 1.82 -9.26
CA LEU A 448 27.25 0.92 -10.38
C LEU A 448 26.66 -0.44 -9.94
N ASP A 449 26.12 -0.55 -8.72
CA ASP A 449 25.29 -1.71 -8.37
C ASP A 449 23.82 -1.53 -8.82
N GLU A 450 23.03 -2.59 -8.71
CA GLU A 450 21.63 -2.61 -9.16
C GLU A 450 20.73 -1.58 -8.43
N ASN A 451 21.13 -1.10 -7.26
CA ASN A 451 20.44 -0.03 -6.54
C ASN A 451 20.89 1.35 -7.04
N GLY A 452 22.14 1.49 -7.47
CA GLY A 452 22.66 2.68 -8.14
C GLY A 452 21.91 3.01 -9.44
N GLU A 453 21.57 2.00 -10.25
CA GLU A 453 20.78 2.21 -11.48
C GLU A 453 19.35 2.68 -11.18
N LYS A 454 18.68 2.06 -10.20
CA LYS A 454 17.35 2.48 -9.74
C LYS A 454 17.36 3.89 -9.17
N GLN A 455 18.39 4.21 -8.39
CA GLN A 455 18.63 5.53 -7.84
C GLN A 455 18.78 6.57 -8.96
N ALA A 456 19.64 6.32 -9.95
CA ALA A 456 19.85 7.23 -11.06
C ALA A 456 18.57 7.46 -11.87
N PHE A 457 17.79 6.40 -12.11
CA PHE A 457 16.51 6.48 -12.81
C PHE A 457 15.50 7.37 -12.06
N LEU A 458 15.25 7.10 -10.77
CA LEU A 458 14.29 7.92 -10.01
C LEU A 458 14.76 9.36 -9.82
N ALA A 459 16.05 9.56 -9.52
CA ALA A 459 16.65 10.90 -9.36
C ALA A 459 16.55 11.73 -10.65
N ARG A 460 16.51 11.08 -11.81
CA ARG A 460 16.35 11.75 -13.11
C ARG A 460 14.90 12.11 -13.39
N TYR A 461 13.98 11.16 -13.20
CA TYR A 461 12.62 11.28 -13.74
C TYR A 461 11.56 11.72 -12.74
N VAL A 462 11.67 11.40 -11.45
CA VAL A 462 10.71 11.89 -10.43
C VAL A 462 10.65 13.43 -10.40
N PRO A 463 11.78 14.17 -10.45
CA PRO A 463 11.72 15.64 -10.51
C PRO A 463 10.98 16.18 -11.74
N LEU A 464 11.07 15.50 -12.89
CA LEU A 464 10.36 15.92 -14.11
C LEU A 464 8.85 15.70 -13.96
N VAL A 465 8.43 14.56 -13.42
CA VAL A 465 7.00 14.33 -13.15
C VAL A 465 6.48 15.36 -12.14
N ALA A 466 7.26 15.68 -11.11
CA ALA A 466 6.91 16.72 -10.15
C ALA A 466 6.74 18.09 -10.83
N GLU A 467 7.62 18.52 -11.72
CA GLU A 467 7.46 19.81 -12.43
C GLU A 467 6.19 19.89 -13.28
N TYR A 468 5.77 18.77 -13.87
CA TYR A 468 4.75 18.75 -14.92
C TYR A 468 3.38 18.20 -14.49
N HIS A 469 3.21 17.77 -13.23
CA HIS A 469 1.90 17.32 -12.75
C HIS A 469 0.88 18.47 -12.55
N ARG A 470 1.31 19.73 -12.60
CA ARG A 470 0.42 20.91 -12.47
C ARG A 470 -0.22 21.30 -13.80
N HIS A 471 -1.50 21.67 -13.74
CA HIS A 471 -2.35 22.02 -14.90
C HIS A 471 -1.77 23.05 -15.87
N TYR A 472 -1.06 24.05 -15.35
CA TYR A 472 -0.59 25.17 -16.17
C TYR A 472 0.53 24.76 -17.14
N THR A 473 1.24 23.66 -16.87
CA THR A 473 2.29 23.13 -17.74
C THR A 473 1.70 22.32 -18.90
N LYS A 474 2.40 22.25 -20.03
CA LYS A 474 1.99 21.44 -21.19
C LYS A 474 2.78 20.14 -21.25
N LEU A 475 2.10 19.07 -21.64
CA LEU A 475 2.73 17.76 -21.79
C LEU A 475 3.23 17.53 -23.22
N CYS A 476 2.46 17.90 -24.25
CA CYS A 476 2.87 17.67 -25.64
C CYS A 476 3.18 18.97 -26.38
N CYS A 477 4.09 18.88 -27.36
CA CYS A 477 4.46 19.97 -28.26
C CYS A 477 3.28 20.53 -29.06
N ALA A 478 2.30 19.68 -29.38
CA ALA A 478 1.09 20.08 -30.10
C ALA A 478 0.20 21.10 -29.35
N ASP A 479 0.38 21.27 -28.03
CA ASP A 479 -0.35 22.28 -27.25
C ASP A 479 0.32 23.66 -27.25
N GLY A 480 1.48 23.80 -27.90
CA GLY A 480 2.32 24.99 -27.83
C GLY A 480 2.97 25.17 -26.45
N THR A 481 3.43 26.39 -26.18
CA THR A 481 4.06 26.74 -24.90
C THR A 481 3.02 26.92 -23.80
N ALA A 482 3.40 26.55 -22.59
CA ALA A 482 2.56 26.73 -21.42
C ALA A 482 2.40 28.22 -21.08
N GLN A 483 1.21 28.56 -20.59
CA GLN A 483 0.93 29.87 -20.00
C GLN A 483 0.56 29.64 -18.53
N ALA A 484 1.41 30.15 -17.64
CA ALA A 484 1.14 30.09 -16.22
C ALA A 484 -0.06 30.94 -15.84
N ASN A 485 -0.70 30.58 -14.72
CA ASN A 485 -1.81 31.38 -14.21
C ASN A 485 -1.30 32.74 -13.66
N GLU A 486 -2.22 33.68 -13.50
CA GLU A 486 -1.94 35.07 -13.12
C GLU A 486 -1.22 35.26 -11.77
N VAL A 487 -1.16 34.22 -10.91
CA VAL A 487 -0.43 34.24 -9.62
C VAL A 487 0.90 33.50 -9.73
N VAL A 488 0.91 32.33 -10.36
CA VAL A 488 2.09 31.47 -10.54
C VAL A 488 3.18 32.20 -11.32
N GLU A 489 2.83 32.95 -12.35
CA GLU A 489 3.81 33.70 -13.16
C GLU A 489 4.60 34.72 -12.33
N PRO A 490 3.99 35.70 -11.61
CA PRO A 490 4.72 36.58 -10.72
C PRO A 490 5.56 35.87 -9.66
N VAL A 491 5.08 34.75 -9.11
CA VAL A 491 5.80 33.99 -8.08
C VAL A 491 7.04 33.32 -8.69
N GLY A 492 6.87 32.59 -9.79
CA GLY A 492 7.95 31.89 -10.50
C GLY A 492 9.03 32.84 -11.01
N GLU A 493 8.64 33.96 -11.62
CA GLU A 493 9.59 34.99 -12.08
C GLU A 493 10.38 35.64 -10.94
N THR A 494 9.78 35.76 -9.75
CA THR A 494 10.44 36.37 -8.59
C THR A 494 11.43 35.40 -7.95
N LEU A 495 11.04 34.14 -7.78
CA LEU A 495 11.77 33.16 -6.96
C LEU A 495 12.79 32.34 -7.76
N CYS A 496 12.40 31.83 -8.92
CA CYS A 496 13.17 30.87 -9.69
C CYS A 496 12.96 31.07 -11.21
N PRO A 497 13.36 32.23 -11.77
CA PRO A 497 12.97 32.62 -13.13
C PRO A 497 13.42 31.65 -14.22
N ASP A 498 14.61 31.06 -14.10
CA ASP A 498 15.15 30.15 -15.12
C ASP A 498 14.47 28.78 -15.06
N ASP A 499 14.35 28.19 -13.87
CA ASP A 499 13.64 26.93 -13.65
C ASP A 499 12.15 27.06 -14.02
N PHE A 500 11.52 28.19 -13.69
CA PHE A 500 10.14 28.47 -14.07
C PHE A 500 9.95 28.52 -15.58
N LYS A 501 10.82 29.24 -16.31
CA LYS A 501 10.77 29.29 -17.78
C LYS A 501 10.91 27.92 -18.42
N GLN A 502 11.79 27.06 -17.89
CA GLN A 502 11.93 25.70 -18.41
C GLN A 502 10.63 24.90 -18.29
N THR A 503 9.81 25.13 -17.26
CA THR A 503 8.52 24.44 -17.11
C THR A 503 7.43 24.90 -18.07
N LEU A 504 7.66 26.02 -18.78
CA LEU A 504 6.77 26.48 -19.84
C LEU A 504 7.01 25.76 -21.17
N GLU A 505 8.19 25.13 -21.34
CA GLU A 505 8.43 24.20 -22.44
C GLU A 505 7.63 22.90 -22.22
N PRO A 506 7.04 22.30 -23.27
CA PRO A 506 6.35 21.02 -23.14
C PRO A 506 7.23 19.89 -22.59
N LEU A 507 6.66 19.01 -21.77
CA LEU A 507 7.39 17.85 -21.21
C LEU A 507 8.01 16.97 -22.31
N GLU A 508 7.27 16.76 -23.41
CA GLU A 508 7.72 16.00 -24.58
C GLU A 508 9.07 16.51 -25.11
N GLU A 509 9.23 17.83 -25.24
CA GLU A 509 10.46 18.44 -25.72
C GLU A 509 11.62 18.24 -24.72
N ARG A 510 11.34 18.35 -23.42
CA ARG A 510 12.34 18.13 -22.38
C ARG A 510 12.80 16.68 -22.31
N LEU A 511 11.88 15.73 -22.44
CA LEU A 511 12.19 14.30 -22.50
C LEU A 511 13.03 13.98 -23.74
N ASP A 512 12.66 14.52 -24.91
CA ASP A 512 13.44 14.32 -26.14
C ASP A 512 14.88 14.86 -26.00
N LYS A 513 15.06 16.06 -25.42
CA LYS A 513 16.40 16.62 -25.13
C LYS A 513 17.22 15.68 -24.23
N ILE A 514 16.61 15.13 -23.18
CA ILE A 514 17.28 14.22 -22.24
C ILE A 514 17.66 12.91 -22.93
N LEU A 515 16.73 12.29 -23.65
CA LEU A 515 16.92 11.00 -24.32
C LEU A 515 17.87 11.08 -25.53
N ARG A 516 18.11 12.25 -26.11
CA ARG A 516 19.12 12.45 -27.18
C ARG A 516 20.56 12.47 -26.66
N VAL A 517 20.76 12.91 -25.42
CA VAL A 517 22.09 13.07 -24.82
C VAL A 517 22.57 11.75 -24.19
N GLU A 518 21.65 10.86 -23.85
CA GLU A 518 21.93 9.64 -23.13
C GLU A 518 21.85 8.42 -24.07
N ASP A 519 22.92 7.61 -24.12
CA ASP A 519 22.88 6.22 -24.63
C ASP A 519 22.12 5.33 -23.63
N PHE A 520 20.88 5.70 -23.31
CA PHE A 520 20.01 4.85 -22.52
C PHE A 520 19.78 3.54 -23.28
N ARG A 521 19.46 2.46 -22.57
CA ARG A 521 19.38 1.05 -23.01
C ARG A 521 18.44 0.73 -24.21
N HIS A 522 18.08 1.69 -25.07
CA HIS A 522 17.36 1.51 -26.33
C HIS A 522 17.93 0.36 -27.18
N VAL A 523 19.25 0.15 -27.16
CA VAL A 523 19.92 -0.92 -27.92
C VAL A 523 19.64 -2.32 -27.34
N ARG A 524 19.25 -2.43 -26.07
CA ARG A 524 18.96 -3.73 -25.42
C ARG A 524 17.48 -4.15 -25.47
N THR A 525 16.54 -3.20 -25.52
CA THR A 525 15.09 -3.51 -25.56
C THR A 525 14.48 -3.42 -26.96
N GLY A 526 15.13 -2.72 -27.90
CA GLY A 526 14.59 -2.53 -29.26
C GLY A 526 13.44 -1.53 -29.35
N GLU A 527 13.11 -0.85 -28.24
CA GLU A 527 12.05 0.16 -28.21
C GLU A 527 12.46 1.48 -28.87
N THR A 528 11.50 2.12 -29.52
CA THR A 528 11.68 3.45 -30.09
C THR A 528 11.66 4.52 -29.00
N ARG A 529 12.41 5.60 -29.21
CA ARG A 529 12.40 6.78 -28.33
C ARG A 529 10.98 7.34 -28.13
N ASP A 530 10.19 7.40 -29.20
CA ASP A 530 8.83 7.95 -29.16
C ASP A 530 7.91 7.11 -28.27
N ALA A 531 8.06 5.78 -28.25
CA ALA A 531 7.29 4.90 -27.36
C ALA A 531 7.60 5.19 -25.88
N ILE A 532 8.89 5.40 -25.55
CA ILE A 532 9.33 5.75 -24.20
C ILE A 532 8.76 7.11 -23.77
N ILE A 533 8.91 8.14 -24.62
CA ILE A 533 8.33 9.47 -24.37
C ILE A 533 6.83 9.34 -24.11
N GLN A 534 6.11 8.59 -24.94
CA GLN A 534 4.67 8.39 -24.80
C GLN A 534 4.31 7.76 -23.44
N ARG A 535 5.07 6.78 -22.95
CA ARG A 535 4.86 6.19 -21.61
C ARG A 535 5.04 7.23 -20.49
N PHE A 536 6.07 8.09 -20.56
CA PHE A 536 6.27 9.18 -19.59
C PHE A 536 5.16 10.24 -19.63
N LEU A 537 4.70 10.60 -20.84
CA LEU A 537 3.59 11.54 -20.99
C LEU A 537 2.30 10.97 -20.40
N ARG A 538 2.00 9.69 -20.65
CA ARG A 538 0.84 8.99 -20.06
C ARG A 538 0.94 8.86 -18.55
N LEU A 539 2.12 8.57 -18.00
CA LEU A 539 2.35 8.54 -16.56
C LEU A 539 2.10 9.89 -15.92
N THR A 540 2.65 10.97 -16.50
CA THR A 540 2.47 12.32 -15.98
C THR A 540 1.01 12.76 -16.10
N ALA A 541 0.35 12.44 -17.21
CA ALA A 541 -1.08 12.66 -17.40
C ALA A 541 -1.92 11.95 -16.33
N LEU A 542 -1.58 10.69 -16.02
CA LEU A 542 -2.26 9.93 -15.00
C LEU A 542 -2.02 10.53 -13.60
N MET A 543 -0.79 10.97 -13.31
CA MET A 543 -0.46 11.65 -12.05
C MET A 543 -1.33 12.90 -11.84
N ARG A 544 -1.60 13.69 -12.89
CA ARG A 544 -2.52 14.85 -12.80
C ARG A 544 -3.93 14.45 -12.36
N ILE A 545 -4.45 13.35 -12.92
CA ILE A 545 -5.78 12.85 -12.58
C ILE A 545 -5.81 12.33 -11.14
N ILE A 546 -4.76 11.61 -10.72
CA ILE A 546 -4.63 11.10 -9.36
C ILE A 546 -4.60 12.26 -8.36
N ASP A 547 -3.74 13.26 -8.58
CA ASP A 547 -3.62 14.46 -7.73
C ASP A 547 -4.95 15.24 -7.64
N ALA A 548 -5.65 15.40 -8.77
CA ALA A 548 -6.97 16.05 -8.80
C ALA A 548 -8.04 15.33 -7.97
N CYS A 549 -7.84 14.05 -7.66
CA CYS A 549 -8.74 13.24 -6.83
C CYS A 549 -8.42 13.32 -5.34
N ASP A 550 -7.59 14.27 -4.89
CA ASP A 550 -7.35 14.49 -3.46
C ASP A 550 -8.65 14.83 -2.71
N VAL A 551 -8.82 14.18 -1.56
CA VAL A 551 -9.98 14.32 -0.66
C VAL A 551 -9.46 14.73 0.70
N GLN A 552 -10.09 15.72 1.34
CA GLN A 552 -9.63 16.25 2.64
C GLN A 552 -10.53 15.87 3.84
N ALA A 553 -11.56 15.04 3.61
CA ALA A 553 -12.57 14.57 4.56
C ALA A 553 -12.04 14.11 5.93
N ASP A 554 -11.13 13.15 5.91
CA ASP A 554 -10.61 12.40 7.05
C ASP A 554 -9.57 13.19 7.86
N ARG A 555 -9.21 14.40 7.40
CA ARG A 555 -8.51 15.40 8.22
C ARG A 555 -9.43 16.00 9.27
N THR A 556 -10.73 15.71 9.20
CA THR A 556 -11.76 16.11 10.16
C THR A 556 -12.09 14.92 11.04
N VAL A 557 -11.84 15.06 12.34
CA VAL A 557 -12.02 13.95 13.31
C VAL A 557 -13.42 13.97 13.91
N SER A 558 -13.94 15.16 14.19
CA SER A 558 -15.27 15.38 14.76
C SER A 558 -15.74 16.82 14.50
N GLN A 559 -17.00 17.11 14.83
CA GLN A 559 -17.53 18.46 14.75
C GLN A 559 -16.82 19.43 15.71
N GLU A 560 -16.43 18.96 16.90
CA GLU A 560 -15.67 19.76 17.87
C GLU A 560 -14.28 20.11 17.35
N TYR A 561 -13.60 19.16 16.68
CA TYR A 561 -12.34 19.44 15.99
C TYR A 561 -12.52 20.54 14.94
N MET A 562 -13.62 20.53 14.21
CA MET A 562 -13.94 21.53 13.18
C MET A 562 -14.17 22.91 13.76
N GLU A 563 -14.98 23.02 14.82
CA GLU A 563 -15.20 24.29 15.50
C GLU A 563 -13.88 24.84 16.10
N ALA A 564 -13.04 23.96 16.66
CA ALA A 564 -11.72 24.35 17.15
C ALA A 564 -10.81 24.84 16.02
N ARG A 565 -10.81 24.16 14.86
CA ARG A 565 -10.00 24.52 13.69
C ARG A 565 -10.43 25.84 13.07
N HIS A 566 -11.74 26.06 12.93
CA HIS A 566 -12.31 27.31 12.43
C HIS A 566 -11.96 28.48 13.33
N ARG A 567 -12.24 28.35 14.63
CA ARG A 567 -11.84 29.37 15.64
C ARG A 567 -10.34 29.64 15.62
N ARG A 568 -9.51 28.59 15.49
CA ARG A 568 -8.05 28.75 15.44
C ARG A 568 -7.61 29.51 14.19
N THR A 569 -8.14 29.17 13.02
CA THR A 569 -7.81 29.83 11.75
C THR A 569 -8.24 31.30 11.75
N GLU A 570 -9.43 31.60 12.29
CA GLU A 570 -9.91 32.96 12.46
C GLU A 570 -9.03 33.76 13.43
N ASN A 571 -8.68 33.17 14.59
CA ASN A 571 -7.78 33.80 15.55
C ASN A 571 -6.41 34.12 14.95
N GLU A 572 -5.85 33.21 14.15
CA GLU A 572 -4.58 33.41 13.45
C GLU A 572 -4.69 34.51 12.39
N ALA A 573 -5.74 34.50 11.58
CA ALA A 573 -5.98 35.55 10.58
C ALA A 573 -6.12 36.93 11.26
N ASN A 574 -6.88 37.02 12.35
CA ASN A 574 -7.06 38.25 13.12
C ASN A 574 -5.77 38.71 13.81
N PHE A 575 -4.95 37.77 14.29
CA PHE A 575 -3.64 38.09 14.85
C PHE A 575 -2.70 38.68 13.79
N VAL A 576 -2.59 38.04 12.62
CA VAL A 576 -1.78 38.55 11.50
C VAL A 576 -2.31 39.88 10.99
N GLY A 577 -3.64 40.04 10.90
CA GLY A 577 -4.29 41.30 10.51
C GLY A 577 -3.93 42.46 11.43
N ARG A 578 -3.99 42.26 12.76
CA ARG A 578 -3.57 43.28 13.75
C ARG A 578 -2.09 43.62 13.65
N GLN A 579 -1.23 42.64 13.39
CA GLN A 579 0.19 42.94 13.12
C GLN A 579 0.36 43.79 11.86
N LEU A 580 -0.40 43.49 10.81
CA LEU A 580 -0.35 44.23 9.54
C LEU A 580 -0.76 45.70 9.68
N GLU A 581 -1.67 46.04 10.60
CA GLU A 581 -2.09 47.42 10.86
C GLU A 581 -0.90 48.34 11.18
N GLY A 582 0.07 47.86 11.97
CA GLY A 582 1.30 48.60 12.32
C GLY A 582 2.28 48.80 11.15
N TYR A 583 2.05 48.10 10.03
CA TYR A 583 2.88 48.16 8.82
C TYR A 583 2.09 48.63 7.59
N ALA A 584 0.83 49.04 7.76
CA ALA A 584 -0.08 49.34 6.66
C ALA A 584 0.33 50.58 5.83
N ASP A 585 1.14 51.48 6.39
CA ASP A 585 1.75 52.62 5.70
C ASP A 585 2.90 52.20 4.77
N ALA A 586 3.57 51.08 5.07
CA ALA A 586 4.65 50.53 4.23
C ALA A 586 4.11 49.73 3.02
N LEU A 587 2.81 49.43 2.97
CA LEU A 587 2.19 48.77 1.82
C LEU A 587 2.01 49.73 0.63
N PRO A 588 2.23 49.24 -0.61
CA PRO A 588 1.79 49.96 -1.80
C PRO A 588 0.29 50.29 -1.76
N LYS A 589 -0.10 51.49 -2.23
CA LYS A 589 -1.49 52.00 -2.15
C LYS A 589 -2.53 51.00 -2.66
N GLY A 590 -2.29 50.37 -3.81
CA GLY A 590 -3.22 49.37 -4.38
C GLY A 590 -3.37 48.11 -3.52
N LEU A 591 -2.27 47.61 -2.95
CA LEU A 591 -2.29 46.46 -2.03
C LEU A 591 -3.03 46.80 -0.74
N LYS A 592 -2.79 47.98 -0.17
CA LYS A 592 -3.48 48.46 1.03
C LYS A 592 -5.00 48.47 0.84
N VAL A 593 -5.48 48.95 -0.31
CA VAL A 593 -6.91 48.94 -0.65
C VAL A 593 -7.46 47.51 -0.73
N ASN A 594 -6.74 46.58 -1.35
CA ASN A 594 -7.19 45.19 -1.45
C ASN A 594 -7.23 44.48 -0.08
N VAL A 595 -6.22 44.72 0.78
CA VAL A 595 -6.21 44.21 2.16
C VAL A 595 -7.39 44.76 2.97
N GLN A 596 -7.69 46.06 2.86
CA GLN A 596 -8.83 46.67 3.53
C GLN A 596 -10.16 46.06 3.06
N LYS A 597 -10.33 45.89 1.73
CA LYS A 597 -11.49 45.21 1.16
C LYS A 597 -11.63 43.78 1.67
N LEU A 598 -10.54 43.01 1.72
CA LEU A 598 -10.57 41.64 2.22
C LEU A 598 -10.92 41.57 3.72
N THR A 599 -10.52 42.56 4.49
CA THR A 599 -10.84 42.66 5.92
C THR A 599 -12.31 42.98 6.16
N GLN A 600 -12.91 43.78 5.29
CA GLN A 600 -14.34 44.11 5.34
C GLN A 600 -15.22 42.98 4.79
N GLU A 601 -14.69 42.15 3.90
CA GLU A 601 -15.41 41.01 3.33
C GLU A 601 -15.58 39.89 4.36
N LYS A 602 -16.83 39.44 4.54
CA LYS A 602 -17.19 38.45 5.57
C LYS A 602 -17.91 37.23 5.01
N SER A 603 -18.53 37.31 3.84
CA SER A 603 -19.47 36.29 3.38
C SER A 603 -19.34 35.93 1.91
N ASP A 604 -18.86 36.82 1.05
CA ASP A 604 -18.73 36.52 -0.38
C ASP A 604 -17.43 35.76 -0.67
N VAL A 605 -17.56 34.43 -0.80
CA VAL A 605 -16.47 33.47 -1.04
C VAL A 605 -15.70 33.79 -2.33
N ASP A 606 -16.41 34.12 -3.42
CA ASP A 606 -15.77 34.38 -4.71
C ASP A 606 -15.03 35.71 -4.70
N ARG A 607 -15.62 36.72 -4.05
CA ARG A 607 -14.95 38.00 -3.83
C ARG A 607 -13.71 37.86 -2.96
N MET A 608 -13.77 37.05 -1.90
CA MET A 608 -12.60 36.74 -1.06
C MET A 608 -11.49 36.08 -1.87
N LYS A 609 -11.80 35.01 -2.62
CA LYS A 609 -10.84 34.33 -3.50
C LYS A 609 -10.18 35.30 -4.49
N TYR A 610 -10.98 36.16 -5.12
CA TYR A 610 -10.49 37.19 -6.03
C TYR A 610 -9.53 38.18 -5.33
N LEU A 611 -9.91 38.70 -4.16
CA LEU A 611 -9.08 39.64 -3.40
C LEU A 611 -7.76 39.00 -2.93
N CYS A 612 -7.79 37.74 -2.48
CA CYS A 612 -6.58 37.01 -2.11
C CYS A 612 -5.61 36.90 -3.30
N LYS A 613 -6.11 36.53 -4.49
CA LYS A 613 -5.29 36.48 -5.73
C LYS A 613 -4.67 37.83 -6.08
N GLU A 614 -5.46 38.91 -6.01
CA GLU A 614 -4.96 40.26 -6.29
C GLU A 614 -3.89 40.70 -5.26
N ILE A 615 -4.03 40.29 -4.00
CA ILE A 615 -3.01 40.53 -2.96
C ILE A 615 -1.74 39.75 -3.29
N TYR A 616 -1.81 38.46 -3.63
CA TYR A 616 -0.62 37.70 -4.03
C TYR A 616 0.09 38.33 -5.22
N LYS A 617 -0.65 38.66 -6.28
CA LYS A 617 -0.12 39.34 -7.47
C LYS A 617 0.61 40.63 -7.11
N GLY A 618 -0.04 41.49 -6.33
CA GLY A 618 0.57 42.75 -5.89
C GLY A 618 1.81 42.52 -5.02
N VAL A 619 1.79 41.52 -4.13
CA VAL A 619 2.93 41.15 -3.27
C VAL A 619 4.11 40.73 -4.12
N PHE A 620 3.96 39.72 -4.99
CA PHE A 620 5.10 39.19 -5.77
C PHE A 620 5.59 40.17 -6.83
N ARG A 621 4.74 40.98 -7.44
CA ARG A 621 5.20 42.08 -8.31
C ARG A 621 6.05 43.10 -7.55
N THR A 622 5.66 43.43 -6.32
CA THR A 622 6.42 44.38 -5.49
C THR A 622 7.75 43.77 -5.06
N LEU A 623 7.73 42.51 -4.62
CA LEU A 623 8.92 41.73 -4.25
C LEU A 623 9.89 41.60 -5.43
N GLY A 624 9.41 41.24 -6.62
CA GLY A 624 10.22 41.17 -7.84
C GLY A 624 10.84 42.51 -8.22
N GLY A 625 10.12 43.62 -8.01
CA GLY A 625 10.66 44.98 -8.15
C GLY A 625 11.80 45.26 -7.16
N MET A 626 11.59 44.98 -5.87
CA MET A 626 12.60 45.15 -4.83
C MET A 626 13.86 44.31 -5.12
N LYS A 627 13.68 43.03 -5.52
CA LYS A 627 14.78 42.15 -5.91
C LYS A 627 15.61 42.73 -7.06
N LYS A 628 14.95 43.25 -8.11
CA LYS A 628 15.62 43.82 -9.29
C LYS A 628 16.36 45.12 -8.98
N THR A 629 15.83 45.95 -8.08
CA THR A 629 16.41 47.27 -7.77
C THR A 629 17.51 47.20 -6.71
N GLU A 630 17.36 46.36 -5.69
CA GLU A 630 18.19 46.36 -4.48
C GLU A 630 18.94 45.04 -4.27
N GLY A 631 18.32 43.90 -4.64
CA GLY A 631 18.74 42.56 -4.24
C GLY A 631 18.37 42.20 -2.79
N TRP A 632 18.19 40.92 -2.47
CA TRP A 632 17.65 40.53 -1.15
C TRP A 632 18.54 40.84 0.04
N LEU A 633 19.85 40.71 -0.12
CA LEU A 633 20.82 41.08 0.92
C LEU A 633 20.71 42.56 1.29
N ALA A 634 20.41 43.44 0.33
CA ALA A 634 20.20 44.85 0.60
C ALA A 634 18.84 45.10 1.27
N VAL A 635 17.78 44.42 0.82
CA VAL A 635 16.44 44.47 1.44
C VAL A 635 16.49 44.09 2.92
N GLN A 636 17.36 43.16 3.32
CA GLN A 636 17.53 42.75 4.71
C GLN A 636 18.30 43.76 5.57
N ARG A 637 19.16 44.58 4.96
CA ARG A 637 20.04 45.53 5.67
C ARG A 637 19.45 46.92 5.77
N ASP A 638 18.66 47.34 4.80
CA ASP A 638 17.98 48.63 4.84
C ASP A 638 16.69 48.55 5.69
N PRO A 639 16.55 49.36 6.76
CA PRO A 639 15.39 49.30 7.63
C PRO A 639 14.05 49.61 6.93
N GLN A 640 14.05 50.45 5.91
CA GLN A 640 12.82 50.84 5.21
C GLN A 640 12.36 49.73 4.24
N SER A 641 13.29 49.15 3.49
CA SER A 641 13.05 47.98 2.65
C SER A 641 12.66 46.76 3.47
N LEU A 642 13.32 46.51 4.60
CA LEU A 642 12.93 45.45 5.52
C LEU A 642 11.52 45.67 6.07
N ARG A 643 11.17 46.89 6.48
CA ARG A 643 9.82 47.23 6.95
C ARG A 643 8.77 46.96 5.87
N ARG A 644 9.06 47.33 4.61
CA ARG A 644 8.19 47.04 3.47
C ARG A 644 8.07 45.55 3.19
N PHE A 645 9.19 44.81 3.24
CA PHE A 645 9.21 43.35 3.08
C PHE A 645 8.34 42.64 4.12
N LEU A 646 8.45 43.04 5.39
CA LEU A 646 7.61 42.51 6.48
C LEU A 646 6.13 42.84 6.26
N ALA A 647 5.80 44.05 5.79
CA ALA A 647 4.43 44.42 5.44
C ALA A 647 3.86 43.50 4.33
N LEU A 648 4.65 43.21 3.30
CA LEU A 648 4.27 42.29 2.21
C LEU A 648 4.08 40.85 2.71
N SER A 649 4.96 40.37 3.59
CA SER A 649 4.80 39.05 4.23
C SER A 649 3.51 38.97 5.06
N LEU A 650 3.22 39.99 5.86
CA LEU A 650 2.00 40.04 6.66
C LEU A 650 0.74 40.07 5.78
N ALA A 651 0.74 40.85 4.70
CA ALA A 651 -0.36 40.87 3.73
C ALA A 651 -0.54 39.51 3.03
N ASN A 652 0.56 38.85 2.66
CA ASN A 652 0.55 37.51 2.07
C ASN A 652 -0.06 36.47 3.03
N ARG A 653 0.45 36.41 4.26
CA ARG A 653 -0.03 35.48 5.29
C ARG A 653 -1.49 35.73 5.64
N TYR A 654 -1.90 37.00 5.74
CA TYR A 654 -3.30 37.34 5.99
C TYR A 654 -4.23 36.82 4.88
N ALA A 655 -3.92 37.11 3.62
CA ALA A 655 -4.68 36.62 2.47
C ALA A 655 -4.71 35.08 2.41
N PHE A 656 -3.56 34.45 2.69
CA PHE A 656 -3.42 33.00 2.71
C PHE A 656 -4.31 32.34 3.74
N LYS A 657 -4.34 32.84 4.98
CA LYS A 657 -5.21 32.32 6.05
C LYS A 657 -6.69 32.41 5.68
N ARG A 658 -7.09 33.53 5.06
CA ARG A 658 -8.48 33.75 4.63
C ARG A 658 -8.89 32.82 3.49
N GLU A 659 -8.02 32.59 2.52
CA GLU A 659 -8.30 31.67 1.41
C GLU A 659 -8.28 30.20 1.84
N GLN A 660 -7.35 29.85 2.74
CA GLN A 660 -7.20 28.47 3.22
C GLN A 660 -8.45 27.96 3.95
N ALA A 661 -9.11 28.81 4.73
CA ALA A 661 -10.39 28.48 5.37
C ALA A 661 -11.43 28.03 4.32
N LEU A 662 -11.55 28.79 3.22
CA LEU A 662 -12.47 28.50 2.12
C LEU A 662 -12.09 27.20 1.39
N HIS A 663 -10.79 26.98 1.16
CA HIS A 663 -10.28 25.78 0.51
C HIS A 663 -10.61 24.53 1.34
N PHE A 664 -10.34 24.58 2.64
CA PHE A 664 -10.62 23.47 3.55
C PHE A 664 -12.12 23.18 3.62
N ASP A 665 -12.97 24.21 3.70
CA ASP A 665 -14.42 24.07 3.69
C ASP A 665 -14.99 23.48 2.40
N LYS A 666 -14.32 23.70 1.27
CA LYS A 666 -14.66 23.06 -0.01
C LYS A 666 -14.30 21.58 -0.01
N HIS A 667 -13.04 21.24 0.24
CA HIS A 667 -12.55 19.88 0.08
C HIS A 667 -12.99 18.91 1.18
N ARG A 668 -13.43 19.41 2.35
CA ARG A 668 -14.07 18.57 3.37
C ARG A 668 -15.43 18.00 2.93
N GLN A 669 -16.11 18.59 1.95
CA GLN A 669 -17.46 18.13 1.61
C GLN A 669 -17.45 16.77 0.89
N VAL A 670 -16.34 16.43 0.25
CA VAL A 670 -16.12 15.10 -0.32
C VAL A 670 -15.77 14.17 0.83
N GLY A 671 -16.57 13.14 1.07
CA GLY A 671 -16.25 12.07 2.02
C GLY A 671 -15.21 11.10 1.44
N PHE A 672 -15.43 10.63 0.21
CA PHE A 672 -14.46 9.80 -0.51
C PHE A 672 -14.71 9.84 -2.02
N VAL A 673 -13.69 9.40 -2.78
CA VAL A 673 -13.77 9.21 -4.24
C VAL A 673 -13.47 7.75 -4.57
N LEU A 674 -14.19 7.19 -5.53
CA LEU A 674 -14.02 5.81 -5.96
C LEU A 674 -13.97 5.72 -7.49
N PRO A 675 -12.86 5.22 -8.07
CA PRO A 675 -12.85 4.88 -9.49
C PRO A 675 -13.65 3.60 -9.71
N VAL A 676 -14.59 3.65 -10.65
CA VAL A 676 -15.48 2.55 -11.03
C VAL A 676 -15.37 2.34 -12.53
N TRP A 677 -15.36 1.08 -12.96
CA TRP A 677 -15.40 0.75 -14.38
C TRP A 677 -16.76 1.11 -14.98
N ASP A 678 -16.72 1.81 -16.11
CA ASP A 678 -17.87 2.10 -16.95
C ASP A 678 -17.62 1.56 -18.37
N SER A 679 -18.69 1.39 -19.13
CA SER A 679 -18.65 0.83 -20.48
C SER A 679 -17.68 1.58 -21.42
N GLY A 680 -16.96 0.81 -22.24
CA GLY A 680 -16.08 1.34 -23.30
C GLY A 680 -14.76 1.94 -22.80
N ASP A 681 -13.96 1.20 -22.04
CA ASP A 681 -12.65 1.66 -21.54
C ASP A 681 -12.73 3.00 -20.81
N CYS A 682 -13.80 3.20 -20.04
CA CYS A 682 -14.05 4.43 -19.30
C CYS A 682 -14.03 4.15 -17.80
N VAL A 683 -13.29 4.96 -17.05
CA VAL A 683 -13.37 5.00 -15.59
C VAL A 683 -14.23 6.18 -15.19
N ARG A 684 -15.29 5.89 -14.44
CA ARG A 684 -16.09 6.91 -13.76
C ARG A 684 -15.53 7.12 -12.36
N ILE A 685 -15.12 8.34 -12.06
CA ILE A 685 -14.71 8.78 -10.71
C ILE A 685 -15.99 9.20 -10.00
N ASP A 686 -16.47 8.33 -9.13
CA ASP A 686 -17.65 8.58 -8.29
C ASP A 686 -17.23 9.38 -7.05
N ILE A 687 -17.86 10.54 -6.86
CA ILE A 687 -17.59 11.47 -5.76
C ILE A 687 -18.73 11.38 -4.75
N TYR A 688 -18.42 11.00 -3.51
CA TYR A 688 -19.39 10.83 -2.44
C TYR A 688 -19.23 11.95 -1.41
N GLY A 689 -20.34 12.60 -1.03
CA GLY A 689 -20.35 13.63 0.00
C GLY A 689 -20.29 13.06 1.43
N LEU A 690 -19.72 13.82 2.38
CA LEU A 690 -19.51 13.39 3.77
C LEU A 690 -20.81 13.18 4.57
N ASP A 691 -21.84 13.99 4.32
CA ASP A 691 -23.16 13.90 4.97
C ASP A 691 -24.28 13.37 4.06
N GLY A 692 -23.92 12.88 2.86
CA GLY A 692 -24.90 12.44 1.86
C GLY A 692 -25.77 13.56 1.24
N ASN A 693 -25.59 14.83 1.64
CA ASN A 693 -26.24 15.97 1.00
C ASN A 693 -25.40 16.49 -0.18
N ALA A 694 -25.86 16.18 -1.39
CA ALA A 694 -25.32 16.74 -2.64
C ALA A 694 -25.79 18.19 -2.90
N GLU A 695 -26.65 18.75 -2.04
CA GLU A 695 -27.37 20.01 -2.27
C GLU A 695 -26.54 21.29 -2.08
N ASN A 696 -25.37 21.20 -1.45
CA ASN A 696 -24.46 22.33 -1.38
C ASN A 696 -23.60 22.36 -2.65
N GLY A 697 -23.78 23.36 -3.52
CA GLY A 697 -23.19 23.48 -4.88
C GLY A 697 -21.65 23.34 -5.01
N THR A 698 -20.94 23.01 -3.94
CA THR A 698 -19.51 22.70 -3.87
C THR A 698 -19.12 21.35 -4.51
N LEU A 699 -19.92 20.28 -4.37
CA LEU A 699 -19.58 18.98 -5.01
C LEU A 699 -19.54 19.07 -6.55
N PRO A 700 -20.50 19.74 -7.22
CA PRO A 700 -20.40 20.04 -8.65
C PRO A 700 -19.16 20.85 -9.05
N GLU A 701 -18.65 21.74 -8.19
CA GLU A 701 -17.39 22.44 -8.47
C GLU A 701 -16.20 21.47 -8.48
N ILE A 702 -16.15 20.53 -7.55
CA ILE A 702 -15.07 19.52 -7.48
C ILE A 702 -15.15 18.57 -8.69
N GLU A 703 -16.36 18.15 -9.08
CA GLU A 703 -16.58 17.41 -10.31
C GLU A 703 -16.04 18.17 -11.54
N LYS A 704 -16.29 19.48 -11.60
CA LYS A 704 -15.80 20.36 -12.67
C LYS A 704 -14.28 20.47 -12.66
N ASP A 705 -13.66 20.57 -11.49
CA ASP A 705 -12.21 20.64 -11.33
C ASP A 705 -11.55 19.34 -11.83
N ILE A 706 -12.03 18.17 -11.40
CA ILE A 706 -11.54 16.86 -11.89
C ILE A 706 -11.73 16.72 -13.40
N ARG A 707 -12.90 17.11 -13.92
CA ARG A 707 -13.17 17.08 -15.38
C ARG A 707 -12.25 18.01 -16.14
N LYS A 708 -11.92 19.18 -15.59
CA LYS A 708 -11.00 20.13 -16.21
C LYS A 708 -9.59 19.54 -16.30
N GLU A 709 -9.14 18.85 -15.25
CA GLU A 709 -7.84 18.16 -15.28
C GLU A 709 -7.82 17.04 -16.31
N TYR A 710 -8.85 16.19 -16.36
CA TYR A 710 -8.93 15.14 -17.39
C TYR A 710 -8.92 15.72 -18.81
N ARG A 711 -9.73 16.74 -19.10
CA ARG A 711 -9.76 17.38 -20.44
C ARG A 711 -8.39 17.92 -20.84
N SER A 712 -7.57 18.37 -19.88
CA SER A 712 -6.23 18.89 -20.17
C SER A 712 -5.26 17.81 -20.65
N VAL A 713 -5.53 16.54 -20.33
CA VAL A 713 -4.67 15.38 -20.67
C VAL A 713 -5.36 14.33 -21.54
N GLU A 714 -6.63 14.55 -21.90
CA GLU A 714 -7.49 13.58 -22.60
C GLU A 714 -6.82 13.01 -23.85
N LYS A 715 -6.14 13.84 -24.65
CA LYS A 715 -5.47 13.41 -25.88
C LYS A 715 -4.37 12.36 -25.69
N LEU A 716 -3.79 12.25 -24.50
CA LEU A 716 -2.73 11.28 -24.18
C LEU A 716 -3.28 9.94 -23.70
N LEU A 717 -4.50 9.95 -23.19
CA LEU A 717 -5.11 8.79 -22.54
C LEU A 717 -6.29 8.23 -23.31
N LYS A 718 -7.05 9.02 -24.08
CA LYS A 718 -8.34 8.61 -24.68
C LYS A 718 -8.29 7.37 -25.56
N ASP A 719 -7.12 7.05 -26.12
CA ASP A 719 -6.88 5.87 -26.95
C ASP A 719 -6.70 4.58 -26.13
N VAL A 720 -6.36 4.71 -24.83
CA VAL A 720 -6.17 3.59 -23.91
C VAL A 720 -7.18 3.58 -22.77
N LEU A 721 -7.57 4.74 -22.23
CA LEU A 721 -8.40 4.92 -21.04
C LEU A 721 -9.09 6.28 -21.03
N ARG A 722 -10.41 6.29 -20.85
CA ARG A 722 -11.22 7.51 -20.71
C ARG A 722 -11.62 7.74 -19.27
N PHE A 723 -11.82 9.00 -18.88
CA PHE A 723 -12.29 9.35 -17.54
C PHE A 723 -13.54 10.22 -17.60
N LYS A 724 -14.38 10.09 -16.59
CA LYS A 724 -15.43 11.07 -16.29
C LYS A 724 -15.61 11.17 -14.78
N ALA A 725 -16.02 12.33 -14.29
CA ALA A 725 -16.38 12.50 -12.89
C ALA A 725 -17.90 12.54 -12.74
N HIS A 726 -18.42 12.04 -11.63
CA HIS A 726 -19.84 11.98 -11.33
C HIS A 726 -20.07 12.13 -9.82
N VAL A 727 -20.87 13.12 -9.42
CA VAL A 727 -21.33 13.23 -8.03
C VAL A 727 -22.42 12.18 -7.81
N VAL A 728 -22.23 11.32 -6.80
CA VAL A 728 -23.22 10.28 -6.49
C VAL A 728 -24.28 10.87 -5.57
N GLU A 729 -25.50 10.99 -6.11
CA GLU A 729 -26.69 11.31 -5.32
C GLU A 729 -27.06 10.12 -4.44
N ARG A 730 -27.44 10.39 -3.18
CA ARG A 730 -27.90 9.36 -2.27
C ARG A 730 -29.23 8.81 -2.82
N THR A 731 -29.23 7.57 -3.28
CA THR A 731 -30.50 6.84 -3.44
C THR A 731 -31.03 6.61 -2.04
N GLY A 732 -32.21 7.17 -1.73
CA GLY A 732 -32.84 7.00 -0.43
C GLY A 732 -32.98 5.51 -0.11
N SER A 733 -32.26 5.06 0.93
CA SER A 733 -32.43 3.73 1.53
C SER A 733 -33.27 3.85 2.79
#